data_AF-A0A1W9RVL0-F1
#
_entry.id   AF-A0A1W9RVL0-F1
#
_cell.length_a   1.000
_cell.length_b   1.000
_cell.length_c   1.000
_cell.angle_alpha   90.00
_cell.angle_beta   90.00
_cell.angle_gamma   90.00
#
_symmetry.space_group_name_H-M   'P 1'
#
loop_
_entity.id
_entity.type
_entity.pdbx_description
1 polymer ?
#
loop_
_entity_poly.entity_id
_entity_poly.type
_entity_poly.pdbx_seq_one_letter_code
_entity_poly.pdbx_strand_id
1 'polypeptide(L)'
;MRNFALFLAVAILVLPISVYSADRVSVPVVPGEAEEGEQGFIYNSISGALPKNISVIDSISFEKYIPPGNSIAIRVRHDMLELVSDTSTDIPSSWAEALDRTPNWLRRELLLSFQNLEDYSPGSAESFANLIVSSAGPPLTDEVAFCIAHMSPQALLDSRFDPSLLVENARSIYQVADSLSYVFLVERGDFGARTYYTTTRYRILDGADTVWYELPRDIYYWYIVHPKLSDEAVKKRDAGTDEVEMTYGHFWREYLLYDPDPAHSYTEGGYPKLIDVMKVPRVLWSRQDTMYEGMRDFTPDDDALNVLGNWTFRVVPNAPGTVRPIQPNQIAYLHGGNCGEIQDLFAAGARACLIPNICTVNILEDHVWNEFYDGGYDTTLWYHNTPWIYTQVNRWDYEGHTYIDPAWGGYDTERGGSKDLSTVWFYRGDAYPVNRIESYSAVCTVDVYCRDNAGGDPVDGVLLNIFSDITGGEPGMVYLGYQAVTKGNGHAMFLLGDNQPFWYNATSDSLGTVPDEGARTLVASTTAGRRYNKSCTFPASMPEVRCFPTTADSTSDRMIQVTWESPEEVIHGTNYRDSQYGTFTLHSTPGYITLFVCDAANFSLYESGEPFEGILFQKKTTDGELPIHLPYSGVWYLVFTNEDAVANSPLVSANVKLCEDTTAVEEKPFLPGRLSLSVYPSLEVIWQPDKSVASGIYFVRAKAGNKTATRKVVYLR
;
A
#
# COMPACT_ATOMS: atom_id res chain seq x y z
N MET A 1 70.22 19.21 -23.93
CA MET A 1 71.12 18.18 -24.51
C MET A 1 70.35 16.86 -24.59
N ARG A 2 70.35 16.25 -25.76
CA ARG A 2 70.22 14.81 -26.08
C ARG A 2 69.63 13.84 -25.03
N ASN A 3 68.47 13.26 -25.35
CA ASN A 3 68.23 11.82 -25.67
C ASN A 3 67.87 10.96 -24.43
N PHE A 4 67.04 9.90 -24.47
CA PHE A 4 66.44 9.05 -25.54
C PHE A 4 64.99 8.62 -25.14
N ALA A 5 64.22 7.96 -26.03
CA ALA A 5 62.80 7.56 -25.82
C ALA A 5 62.53 6.05 -26.10
N LEU A 6 61.24 5.64 -26.00
CA LEU A 6 60.61 4.29 -26.20
C LEU A 6 60.75 3.32 -25.01
N PHE A 7 59.79 2.46 -24.61
CA PHE A 7 58.40 2.10 -24.99
C PHE A 7 57.61 1.77 -23.66
N LEU A 8 56.34 1.32 -23.55
CA LEU A 8 55.32 0.73 -24.46
C LEU A 8 53.89 1.29 -24.12
N ALA A 9 52.83 0.46 -24.05
CA ALA A 9 51.44 0.84 -23.72
C ALA A 9 50.64 -0.32 -23.05
N VAL A 10 49.58 -0.01 -22.28
CA VAL A 10 48.29 -0.74 -22.10
C VAL A 10 47.22 0.29 -21.61
N ALA A 11 45.93 0.05 -21.90
CA ALA A 11 44.76 0.90 -21.60
C ALA A 11 44.26 0.76 -20.12
N ILE A 12 43.16 1.36 -19.61
CA ILE A 12 41.74 1.24 -20.07
C ILE A 12 40.80 2.19 -19.25
N LEU A 13 39.63 2.51 -19.84
CA LEU A 13 38.38 3.14 -19.30
C LEU A 13 38.38 4.34 -18.33
N VAL A 14 37.51 5.30 -18.66
CA VAL A 14 36.84 6.23 -17.73
C VAL A 14 35.33 5.93 -17.79
N LEU A 15 34.70 5.75 -16.64
CA LEU A 15 33.23 5.70 -16.49
C LEU A 15 32.76 6.93 -15.69
N PRO A 16 31.56 7.48 -15.98
CA PRO A 16 30.99 8.57 -15.21
C PRO A 16 30.44 8.09 -13.85
N ILE A 17 30.32 9.03 -12.91
CA ILE A 17 29.97 8.80 -11.51
C ILE A 17 28.46 8.95 -11.32
N SER A 18 27.82 7.94 -10.72
CA SER A 18 26.50 8.05 -10.08
C SER A 18 26.65 7.77 -8.60
N VAL A 19 26.10 8.66 -7.75
CA VAL A 19 26.25 8.58 -6.28
C VAL A 19 25.02 7.92 -5.67
N TYR A 20 25.21 6.78 -5.02
CA TYR A 20 24.27 6.22 -4.04
C TYR A 20 24.95 6.16 -2.68
N SER A 21 24.30 6.72 -1.66
CA SER A 21 24.73 6.58 -0.25
C SER A 21 23.82 5.58 0.44
N ALA A 22 24.39 4.47 0.91
CA ALA A 22 23.75 3.55 1.83
C ALA A 22 24.80 3.08 2.84
N ASP A 23 24.81 3.69 4.02
CA ASP A 23 25.74 3.34 5.10
C ASP A 23 25.38 1.97 5.68
N ARG A 24 26.19 0.95 5.37
CA ARG A 24 26.11 -0.37 6.01
C ARG A 24 26.97 -0.39 7.27
N VAL A 25 26.33 -0.36 8.44
CA VAL A 25 26.98 -0.70 9.72
C VAL A 25 27.26 -2.20 9.76
N SER A 26 28.52 -2.57 9.91
CA SER A 26 28.97 -3.96 10.00
C SER A 26 28.90 -4.50 11.43
N VAL A 27 28.21 -5.64 11.63
CA VAL A 27 28.19 -6.38 12.91
C VAL A 27 28.83 -7.77 12.70
N PRO A 28 29.60 -8.33 13.65
CA PRO A 28 30.37 -9.56 13.41
C PRO A 28 29.52 -10.83 13.50
N VAL A 29 29.77 -11.77 12.58
CA VAL A 29 29.16 -13.12 12.59
C VAL A 29 29.83 -14.02 13.64
N VAL A 30 29.02 -14.74 14.41
CA VAL A 30 29.45 -15.86 15.28
C VAL A 30 28.82 -17.15 14.71
N PRO A 31 29.57 -18.24 14.52
CA PRO A 31 29.08 -19.39 13.75
C PRO A 31 28.27 -20.39 14.59
N GLY A 32 27.14 -20.84 14.04
CA GLY A 32 26.36 -21.97 14.59
C GLY A 32 25.08 -22.25 13.81
N GLU A 33 24.95 -23.50 13.33
CA GLU A 33 23.72 -24.16 12.86
C GLU A 33 23.14 -23.77 11.47
N ALA A 34 23.64 -24.50 10.46
CA ALA A 34 22.94 -24.98 9.26
C ALA A 34 22.01 -24.01 8.49
N GLU A 35 22.59 -23.28 7.54
CA GLU A 35 21.86 -22.62 6.44
C GLU A 35 21.33 -23.67 5.44
N GLU A 36 20.00 -23.83 5.34
CA GLU A 36 19.39 -24.29 4.09
C GLU A 36 19.38 -23.11 3.11
N GLY A 37 20.08 -23.28 1.99
CA GLY A 37 20.54 -22.15 1.19
C GLY A 37 19.45 -21.36 0.46
N GLU A 38 19.59 -20.03 0.50
CA GLU A 38 18.92 -19.12 -0.43
C GLU A 38 19.26 -19.50 -1.88
N GLN A 39 18.32 -20.09 -2.61
CA GLN A 39 18.39 -20.10 -4.07
C GLN A 39 17.99 -18.72 -4.59
N GLY A 40 18.95 -17.80 -4.58
CA GLY A 40 18.82 -16.52 -5.28
C GLY A 40 18.61 -16.77 -6.77
N PHE A 41 17.44 -16.41 -7.29
CA PHE A 41 17.12 -16.53 -8.70
C PHE A 41 18.09 -15.67 -9.54
N ILE A 42 18.80 -16.31 -10.46
CA ILE A 42 19.63 -15.60 -11.44
C ILE A 42 18.69 -15.04 -12.51
N TYR A 43 18.26 -13.80 -12.32
CA TYR A 43 17.61 -13.03 -13.38
C TYR A 43 18.59 -12.88 -14.54
N ASN A 44 18.27 -13.49 -15.68
CA ASN A 44 19.05 -13.32 -16.91
C ASN A 44 18.86 -11.90 -17.45
N SER A 45 19.71 -10.97 -17.03
CA SER A 45 19.74 -9.62 -17.57
C SER A 45 20.23 -9.64 -19.02
N ILE A 46 19.31 -9.64 -19.98
CA ILE A 46 19.61 -9.44 -21.39
C ILE A 46 19.95 -7.95 -21.59
N SER A 47 21.20 -7.58 -21.32
CA SER A 47 21.70 -6.22 -21.55
C SER A 47 22.05 -6.02 -23.03
N GLY A 48 21.05 -5.67 -23.82
CA GLY A 48 21.25 -5.08 -25.15
C GLY A 48 21.76 -3.65 -25.01
N ALA A 49 22.93 -3.35 -25.58
CA ALA A 49 23.41 -1.96 -25.64
C ALA A 49 22.54 -1.15 -26.61
N LEU A 50 21.98 -0.02 -26.16
CA LEU A 50 21.18 0.87 -27.01
C LEU A 50 21.97 1.32 -28.26
N PRO A 51 21.38 1.27 -29.46
CA PRO A 51 22.02 1.80 -30.66
C PRO A 51 22.38 3.29 -30.55
N LYS A 52 23.39 3.72 -31.32
CA LYS A 52 23.93 5.09 -31.19
C LYS A 52 23.05 6.16 -31.86
N ASN A 53 22.28 5.78 -32.87
CA ASN A 53 21.32 6.64 -33.54
C ASN A 53 19.98 5.88 -33.60
N ILE A 54 18.94 6.42 -32.96
CA ILE A 54 17.61 5.83 -32.94
C ILE A 54 16.62 6.89 -33.41
N SER A 55 15.77 6.56 -34.38
CA SER A 55 14.60 7.36 -34.73
C SER A 55 13.32 6.67 -34.26
N VAL A 56 12.53 7.36 -33.46
CA VAL A 56 11.19 6.91 -33.04
C VAL A 56 10.24 7.05 -34.22
N ILE A 57 9.54 5.97 -34.55
CA ILE A 57 8.50 5.89 -35.57
C ILE A 57 7.13 6.16 -34.94
N ASP A 58 6.85 5.49 -33.82
CA ASP A 58 5.58 5.53 -33.11
C ASP A 58 5.79 5.30 -31.61
N SER A 59 4.83 5.69 -30.77
CA SER A 59 4.88 5.49 -29.33
C SER A 59 3.51 5.37 -28.67
N ILE A 60 3.35 4.38 -27.79
CA ILE A 60 2.21 4.23 -26.88
C ILE A 60 2.67 4.44 -25.44
N SER A 61 1.78 4.98 -24.60
CA SER A 61 1.99 5.01 -23.15
C SER A 61 0.67 4.81 -22.42
N PHE A 62 0.71 4.11 -21.30
CA PHE A 62 -0.44 3.90 -20.42
C PHE A 62 0.01 3.82 -18.96
N GLU A 63 -0.92 4.10 -18.05
CA GLU A 63 -0.82 3.85 -16.62
C GLU A 63 -2.15 3.23 -16.17
N LYS A 64 -2.15 1.95 -15.79
CA LYS A 64 -3.38 1.19 -15.47
C LYS A 64 -3.12 0.10 -14.43
N TYR A 65 -4.11 -0.15 -13.56
CA TYR A 65 -4.14 -1.41 -12.80
C TYR A 65 -4.49 -2.57 -13.72
N ILE A 66 -3.85 -3.73 -13.52
CA ILE A 66 -4.14 -4.97 -14.23
C ILE A 66 -4.63 -6.01 -13.21
N PRO A 67 -5.95 -6.22 -13.04
CA PRO A 67 -6.48 -7.19 -12.08
C PRO A 67 -6.01 -8.63 -12.31
N PRO A 68 -6.10 -9.53 -11.31
CA PRO A 68 -5.82 -10.95 -11.49
C PRO A 68 -6.59 -11.55 -12.68
N GLY A 69 -5.89 -12.26 -13.56
CA GLY A 69 -6.48 -12.85 -14.78
C GLY A 69 -6.65 -11.88 -15.96
N ASN A 70 -6.28 -10.60 -15.83
CA ASN A 70 -6.33 -9.62 -16.90
C ASN A 70 -4.96 -9.37 -17.56
N SER A 71 -4.99 -8.80 -18.77
CA SER A 71 -3.80 -8.41 -19.51
C SER A 71 -4.02 -7.21 -20.43
N ILE A 72 -2.91 -6.59 -20.83
CA ILE A 72 -2.84 -5.51 -21.81
C ILE A 72 -1.86 -5.94 -22.91
N ALA A 73 -2.32 -6.02 -24.16
CA ALA A 73 -1.48 -6.33 -25.31
C ALA A 73 -1.35 -5.15 -26.28
N ILE A 74 -0.10 -4.85 -26.63
CA ILE A 74 0.27 -3.92 -27.69
C ILE A 74 0.69 -4.71 -28.91
N ARG A 75 -0.08 -4.59 -30.00
CA ARG A 75 0.27 -5.07 -31.34
C ARG A 75 1.35 -4.17 -31.91
N VAL A 76 2.43 -4.80 -32.36
CA VAL A 76 3.59 -4.17 -32.99
C VAL A 76 3.65 -4.58 -34.46
N ARG A 77 3.63 -3.58 -35.34
CA ARG A 77 3.88 -3.70 -36.78
C ARG A 77 5.17 -2.96 -37.14
N HIS A 78 5.58 -3.01 -38.42
CA HIS A 78 6.83 -2.38 -38.87
C HIS A 78 6.81 -0.84 -38.83
N ASP A 79 5.61 -0.23 -38.74
CA ASP A 79 5.35 1.21 -38.81
C ASP A 79 4.39 1.74 -37.74
N MET A 80 3.83 0.89 -36.88
CA MET A 80 2.75 1.26 -35.95
C MET A 80 2.74 0.39 -34.70
N LEU A 81 2.40 1.03 -33.57
CA LEU A 81 1.96 0.41 -32.33
C LEU A 81 0.45 0.57 -32.19
N GLU A 82 -0.23 -0.44 -31.64
CA GLU A 82 -1.67 -0.42 -31.49
C GLU A 82 -2.06 -1.19 -30.21
N LEU A 83 -2.84 -0.57 -29.32
CA LEU A 83 -3.44 -1.26 -28.19
C LEU A 83 -4.58 -2.14 -28.72
N VAL A 84 -4.51 -3.46 -28.51
CA VAL A 84 -5.40 -4.43 -29.20
C VAL A 84 -6.17 -5.35 -28.27
N SER A 85 -5.61 -5.68 -27.12
CA SER A 85 -6.39 -6.15 -25.98
C SER A 85 -6.14 -5.21 -24.83
N ASP A 86 -7.25 -4.74 -24.26
CA ASP A 86 -7.30 -4.00 -23.03
C ASP A 86 -8.57 -4.50 -22.34
N THR A 87 -8.41 -5.44 -21.42
CA THR A 87 -9.54 -6.00 -20.68
C THR A 87 -9.98 -5.10 -19.52
N SER A 88 -9.44 -3.88 -19.41
CA SER A 88 -10.00 -2.89 -18.49
C SER A 88 -11.32 -2.34 -19.03
N THR A 89 -12.34 -2.37 -18.18
CA THR A 89 -13.72 -2.05 -18.53
C THR A 89 -13.89 -0.58 -18.90
N ASP A 90 -14.62 -0.29 -19.99
CA ASP A 90 -15.11 1.07 -20.26
C ASP A 90 -15.93 1.57 -19.07
N ILE A 91 -15.54 2.71 -18.50
CA ILE A 91 -16.23 3.26 -17.32
C ILE A 91 -17.60 3.87 -17.68
N PRO A 92 -18.67 3.57 -16.91
CA PRO A 92 -19.97 4.22 -17.08
C PRO A 92 -19.90 5.75 -17.03
N SER A 93 -20.74 6.42 -17.83
CA SER A 93 -20.76 7.89 -17.91
C SER A 93 -21.07 8.60 -16.59
N SER A 94 -21.85 7.97 -15.70
CA SER A 94 -22.12 8.47 -14.34
C SER A 94 -20.87 8.44 -13.46
N TRP A 95 -20.05 7.39 -13.56
CA TRP A 95 -18.76 7.30 -12.86
C TRP A 95 -17.80 8.37 -13.37
N ALA A 96 -17.74 8.56 -14.70
CA ALA A 96 -16.92 9.60 -15.31
C ALA A 96 -17.31 11.02 -14.83
N GLU A 97 -18.61 11.33 -14.72
CA GLU A 97 -19.06 12.62 -14.18
C GLU A 97 -18.72 12.78 -12.69
N ALA A 98 -18.89 11.73 -11.87
CA ALA A 98 -18.54 11.76 -10.45
C ALA A 98 -17.03 11.97 -10.24
N LEU A 99 -16.19 11.25 -11.00
CA LEU A 99 -14.74 11.46 -11.02
C LEU A 99 -14.38 12.89 -11.44
N ASP A 100 -15.10 13.49 -12.38
CA ASP A 100 -14.92 14.87 -12.84
C ASP A 100 -15.39 15.95 -11.85
N ARG A 101 -16.08 15.58 -10.78
CA ARG A 101 -16.37 16.48 -9.65
C ARG A 101 -15.40 16.28 -8.48
N THR A 102 -14.60 15.22 -8.49
CA THR A 102 -13.72 14.81 -7.39
C THR A 102 -12.29 15.36 -7.58
N PRO A 103 -11.56 15.74 -6.51
CA PRO A 103 -10.15 16.12 -6.61
C PRO A 103 -9.28 15.03 -7.23
N ASN A 104 -8.25 15.44 -7.98
CA ASN A 104 -7.36 14.52 -8.70
C ASN A 104 -6.69 13.49 -7.78
N TRP A 105 -6.38 13.86 -6.54
CA TRP A 105 -5.72 12.99 -5.56
C TRP A 105 -6.60 11.83 -5.06
N LEU A 106 -7.90 11.86 -5.33
CA LEU A 106 -8.90 10.89 -4.83
C LEU A 106 -9.55 10.07 -5.96
N ARG A 107 -9.47 10.53 -7.22
CA ARG A 107 -10.10 9.88 -8.39
C ARG A 107 -9.74 8.41 -8.54
N ARG A 108 -8.49 8.04 -8.22
CA ARG A 108 -7.99 6.66 -8.37
C ARG A 108 -8.71 5.71 -7.40
N GLU A 109 -8.78 6.09 -6.13
CA GLU A 109 -9.41 5.31 -5.07
C GLU A 109 -10.93 5.26 -5.25
N LEU A 110 -11.54 6.35 -5.72
CA LEU A 110 -12.96 6.38 -6.07
C LEU A 110 -13.28 5.44 -7.26
N LEU A 111 -12.40 5.35 -8.27
CA LEU A 111 -12.57 4.41 -9.37
C LEU A 111 -12.45 2.94 -8.91
N LEU A 112 -11.44 2.63 -8.08
CA LEU A 112 -11.28 1.29 -7.49
C LEU A 112 -12.51 0.92 -6.64
N SER A 113 -13.05 1.84 -5.83
CA SER A 113 -14.28 1.62 -5.07
C SER A 113 -15.50 1.36 -5.98
N PHE A 114 -15.68 2.12 -7.06
CA PHE A 114 -16.76 1.84 -8.02
C PHE A 114 -16.63 0.48 -8.69
N GLN A 115 -15.42 0.04 -9.02
CA GLN A 115 -15.16 -1.30 -9.56
C GLN A 115 -15.52 -2.38 -8.52
N ASN A 116 -14.99 -2.27 -7.29
CA ASN A 116 -15.29 -3.20 -6.19
C ASN A 116 -16.80 -3.28 -5.87
N LEU A 117 -17.53 -2.16 -5.93
CA LEU A 117 -18.97 -2.10 -5.73
C LEU A 117 -19.74 -2.82 -6.87
N GLU A 118 -19.32 -2.63 -8.11
CA GLU A 118 -19.94 -3.27 -9.29
C GLU A 118 -19.69 -4.79 -9.29
N ASP A 119 -18.48 -5.22 -8.92
CA ASP A 119 -18.11 -6.64 -8.79
C ASP A 119 -18.86 -7.32 -7.64
N TYR A 120 -19.05 -6.62 -6.51
CA TYR A 120 -19.82 -7.13 -5.37
C TYR A 120 -21.34 -7.14 -5.62
N SER A 121 -21.86 -6.11 -6.30
CA SER A 121 -23.28 -5.97 -6.62
C SER A 121 -23.49 -5.10 -7.88
N PRO A 122 -23.74 -5.73 -9.05
CA PRO A 122 -23.87 -5.00 -10.32
C PRO A 122 -24.95 -3.91 -10.30
N GLY A 123 -24.60 -2.74 -10.82
CA GLY A 123 -25.38 -1.50 -10.83
C GLY A 123 -25.30 -0.68 -9.54
N SER A 124 -24.65 -1.16 -8.48
CA SER A 124 -24.69 -0.48 -7.18
C SER A 124 -23.89 0.83 -7.15
N ALA A 125 -22.76 0.89 -7.86
CA ALA A 125 -21.87 2.05 -7.95
C ALA A 125 -22.55 3.29 -8.55
N GLU A 126 -23.54 3.11 -9.44
CA GLU A 126 -24.27 4.23 -10.05
C GLU A 126 -24.98 5.10 -9.00
N SER A 127 -25.49 4.51 -7.91
CA SER A 127 -26.16 5.26 -6.84
C SER A 127 -25.21 6.21 -6.10
N PHE A 128 -23.97 5.79 -5.86
CA PHE A 128 -22.92 6.56 -5.21
C PHE A 128 -22.31 7.62 -6.13
N ALA A 129 -22.08 7.29 -7.40
CA ALA A 129 -21.70 8.28 -8.42
C ALA A 129 -22.74 9.40 -8.51
N ASN A 130 -24.03 9.05 -8.54
CA ASN A 130 -25.12 10.02 -8.54
C ASN A 130 -25.21 10.83 -7.23
N LEU A 131 -24.85 10.28 -6.07
CA LEU A 131 -24.79 11.02 -4.80
C LEU A 131 -23.75 12.17 -4.87
N ILE A 132 -22.55 11.87 -5.38
CA ILE A 132 -21.48 12.86 -5.60
C ILE A 132 -21.96 13.95 -6.58
N VAL A 133 -22.57 13.55 -7.70
CA VAL A 133 -23.04 14.48 -8.74
C VAL A 133 -24.20 15.39 -8.28
N SER A 134 -25.17 14.83 -7.55
CA SER A 134 -26.44 15.50 -7.24
C SER A 134 -26.50 16.22 -5.89
N SER A 135 -25.79 15.69 -4.89
CA SER A 135 -26.03 16.03 -3.47
C SER A 135 -24.78 16.60 -2.78
N ALA A 136 -23.59 16.25 -3.23
CA ALA A 136 -22.32 16.73 -2.68
C ALA A 136 -21.77 17.91 -3.51
N GLY A 137 -22.39 19.09 -3.41
CA GLY A 137 -21.82 20.32 -3.94
C GLY A 137 -20.70 20.88 -3.03
N PRO A 138 -19.75 21.68 -3.56
CA PRO A 138 -18.72 22.31 -2.75
C PRO A 138 -19.32 23.10 -1.56
N PRO A 139 -18.72 22.99 -0.35
CA PRO A 139 -17.41 22.39 -0.08
C PRO A 139 -17.43 20.85 0.09
N LEU A 140 -18.59 20.20 0.22
CA LEU A 140 -18.75 18.82 0.71
C LEU A 140 -18.28 17.70 -0.25
N THR A 141 -17.83 18.02 -1.46
CA THR A 141 -17.66 17.05 -2.54
C THR A 141 -16.53 16.06 -2.26
N ASP A 142 -15.43 16.54 -1.69
CA ASP A 142 -14.25 15.70 -1.42
C ASP A 142 -14.45 14.81 -0.19
N GLU A 143 -15.12 15.27 0.87
CA GLU A 143 -15.49 14.44 2.01
C GLU A 143 -16.43 13.29 1.63
N VAL A 144 -17.48 13.55 0.83
CA VAL A 144 -18.42 12.52 0.41
C VAL A 144 -17.75 11.52 -0.54
N ALA A 145 -16.95 12.01 -1.49
CA ALA A 145 -16.15 11.15 -2.36
C ALA A 145 -15.14 10.30 -1.59
N PHE A 146 -14.54 10.84 -0.52
CA PHE A 146 -13.56 10.12 0.30
C PHE A 146 -14.22 8.97 1.06
N CYS A 147 -15.40 9.22 1.67
CA CYS A 147 -16.17 8.16 2.30
C CYS A 147 -16.52 7.04 1.32
N ILE A 148 -16.93 7.36 0.08
CA ILE A 148 -17.25 6.33 -0.93
C ILE A 148 -15.99 5.58 -1.36
N ALA A 149 -14.87 6.28 -1.57
CA ALA A 149 -13.60 5.68 -1.97
C ALA A 149 -12.99 4.73 -0.93
N HIS A 150 -13.31 4.94 0.36
CA HIS A 150 -12.63 4.27 1.48
C HIS A 150 -13.58 3.55 2.46
N MET A 151 -14.85 3.36 2.14
CA MET A 151 -15.72 2.42 2.85
C MET A 151 -15.80 1.08 2.10
N SER A 152 -15.93 0.00 2.85
CA SER A 152 -16.06 -1.34 2.28
C SER A 152 -17.40 -1.53 1.55
N PRO A 153 -17.49 -2.39 0.51
CA PRO A 153 -18.76 -2.72 -0.13
C PRO A 153 -19.81 -3.26 0.84
N GLN A 154 -19.38 -4.03 1.86
CA GLN A 154 -20.27 -4.56 2.90
C GLN A 154 -20.92 -3.44 3.72
N ALA A 155 -20.18 -2.38 4.04
CA ALA A 155 -20.72 -1.23 4.78
C ALA A 155 -21.63 -0.36 3.89
N LEU A 156 -21.21 -0.07 2.66
CA LEU A 156 -21.98 0.77 1.71
C LEU A 156 -23.27 0.11 1.24
N LEU A 157 -23.32 -1.23 1.17
CA LEU A 157 -24.46 -2.00 0.69
C LEU A 157 -25.28 -2.67 1.82
N ASP A 158 -24.96 -2.39 3.08
CA ASP A 158 -25.78 -2.83 4.21
C ASP A 158 -27.20 -2.27 4.09
N SER A 159 -28.21 -3.13 4.19
CA SER A 159 -29.63 -2.76 4.17
C SER A 159 -30.03 -1.71 5.22
N ARG A 160 -29.20 -1.51 6.27
CA ARG A 160 -29.31 -0.55 7.37
C ARG A 160 -28.62 0.79 7.08
N PHE A 161 -27.69 0.84 6.13
CA PHE A 161 -26.97 2.05 5.72
C PHE A 161 -27.89 2.98 4.91
N ASP A 162 -27.74 4.29 5.07
CA ASP A 162 -28.47 5.29 4.29
C ASP A 162 -27.44 6.25 3.65
N PRO A 163 -27.31 6.31 2.31
CA PRO A 163 -26.33 7.17 1.65
C PRO A 163 -26.41 8.66 2.00
N SER A 164 -27.56 9.16 2.50
CA SER A 164 -27.68 10.54 3.03
C SER A 164 -26.72 10.81 4.19
N LEU A 165 -26.36 9.77 4.96
CA LEU A 165 -25.41 9.81 6.08
C LEU A 165 -24.11 10.49 5.68
N LEU A 166 -23.57 10.20 4.49
CA LEU A 166 -22.28 10.76 4.05
C LEU A 166 -22.35 12.28 3.87
N VAL A 167 -23.42 12.77 3.23
CA VAL A 167 -23.65 14.19 2.98
C VAL A 167 -23.94 14.95 4.28
N GLU A 168 -24.67 14.32 5.21
CA GLU A 168 -24.99 14.91 6.51
C GLU A 168 -23.79 14.92 7.47
N ASN A 169 -22.98 13.87 7.48
CA ASN A 169 -21.72 13.79 8.21
C ASN A 169 -20.77 14.90 7.74
N ALA A 170 -20.55 15.03 6.43
CA ALA A 170 -19.75 16.11 5.85
C ALA A 170 -20.32 17.50 6.25
N ARG A 171 -21.63 17.75 6.04
CA ARG A 171 -22.28 19.02 6.41
C ARG A 171 -22.13 19.36 7.89
N SER A 172 -22.24 18.37 8.76
CA SER A 172 -22.11 18.53 10.22
C SER A 172 -20.72 19.02 10.62
N ILE A 173 -19.65 18.61 9.93
CA ILE A 173 -18.28 19.10 10.18
C ILE A 173 -18.19 20.62 10.01
N TYR A 174 -18.69 21.16 8.89
CA TYR A 174 -18.71 22.62 8.67
C TYR A 174 -19.62 23.36 9.67
N GLN A 175 -20.77 22.79 10.03
CA GLN A 175 -21.68 23.37 11.02
C GLN A 175 -21.09 23.45 12.44
N VAL A 176 -20.31 22.45 12.83
CA VAL A 176 -19.67 22.39 14.15
C VAL A 176 -18.44 23.28 14.22
N ALA A 177 -17.66 23.38 13.15
CA ALA A 177 -16.45 24.21 13.10
C ALA A 177 -16.69 25.66 13.57
N ASP A 178 -17.78 26.29 13.11
CA ASP A 178 -18.17 27.65 13.50
C ASP A 178 -18.51 27.82 15.01
N SER A 179 -18.70 26.71 15.73
CA SER A 179 -19.01 26.71 17.18
C SER A 179 -17.79 26.49 18.08
N LEU A 180 -16.67 25.97 17.57
CA LEU A 180 -15.53 25.55 18.38
C LEU A 180 -14.44 26.64 18.43
N SER A 181 -13.89 26.91 19.61
CA SER A 181 -12.88 27.97 19.78
C SER A 181 -11.42 27.50 19.64
N TYR A 182 -11.18 26.19 19.66
CA TYR A 182 -9.84 25.59 19.59
C TYR A 182 -9.46 25.06 18.20
N VAL A 183 -10.37 25.06 17.23
CA VAL A 183 -10.17 24.49 15.89
C VAL A 183 -10.90 25.33 14.85
N PHE A 184 -10.35 25.40 13.62
CA PHE A 184 -11.08 25.89 12.44
C PHE A 184 -10.74 25.06 11.20
N LEU A 185 -11.64 25.07 10.21
CA LEU A 185 -11.41 24.42 8.91
C LEU A 185 -10.53 25.30 8.01
N VAL A 186 -9.71 24.64 7.19
CA VAL A 186 -8.76 25.25 6.26
C VAL A 186 -8.94 24.63 4.88
N GLU A 187 -9.43 25.44 3.95
CA GLU A 187 -9.47 25.12 2.53
C GLU A 187 -8.07 25.27 1.91
N ARG A 188 -7.63 24.26 1.16
CA ARG A 188 -6.32 24.23 0.47
C ARG A 188 -6.49 23.88 -1.01
N GLY A 189 -5.43 24.09 -1.79
CA GLY A 189 -5.37 23.76 -3.22
C GLY A 189 -6.15 24.71 -4.13
N ASP A 190 -6.46 24.25 -5.35
CA ASP A 190 -7.19 25.02 -6.36
C ASP A 190 -8.31 24.18 -7.03
N PHE A 191 -9.50 24.77 -7.17
CA PHE A 191 -10.68 24.11 -7.76
C PHE A 191 -10.55 23.88 -9.27
N GLY A 192 -9.90 24.79 -10.01
CA GLY A 192 -9.72 24.66 -11.45
C GLY A 192 -8.69 23.59 -11.82
N ALA A 193 -7.62 23.48 -11.04
CA ALA A 193 -6.62 22.41 -11.13
C ALA A 193 -7.07 21.09 -10.46
N ARG A 194 -8.23 21.08 -9.78
CA ARG A 194 -8.75 19.94 -8.98
C ARG A 194 -7.74 19.40 -7.96
N THR A 195 -6.97 20.30 -7.34
CA THR A 195 -6.00 19.98 -6.27
C THR A 195 -6.50 20.33 -4.88
N TYR A 196 -7.76 20.76 -4.76
CA TYR A 196 -8.34 21.20 -3.51
C TYR A 196 -8.54 20.06 -2.49
N TYR A 197 -8.53 20.45 -1.22
CA TYR A 197 -8.87 19.59 -0.07
C TYR A 197 -9.14 20.45 1.16
N THR A 198 -9.99 19.94 2.06
CA THR A 198 -10.22 20.49 3.39
C THR A 198 -9.26 19.86 4.42
N THR A 199 -8.89 20.62 5.44
CA THR A 199 -8.25 20.11 6.66
C THR A 199 -8.62 20.98 7.87
N THR A 200 -8.12 20.68 9.06
CA THR A 200 -8.31 21.46 10.29
C THR A 200 -7.01 22.11 10.78
N ARG A 201 -7.15 23.18 11.58
CA ARG A 201 -6.04 23.80 12.29
C ARG A 201 -6.41 24.04 13.76
N TYR A 202 -5.56 23.56 14.67
CA TYR A 202 -5.80 23.52 16.12
C TYR A 202 -4.97 24.55 16.87
N ARG A 203 -5.55 25.14 17.89
CA ARG A 203 -4.83 25.90 18.90
C ARG A 203 -4.39 24.97 20.01
N ILE A 204 -3.09 24.88 20.25
CA ILE A 204 -2.49 23.96 21.23
C ILE A 204 -1.68 24.81 22.22
N LEU A 205 -1.74 24.50 23.52
CA LEU A 205 -0.86 25.11 24.51
C LEU A 205 0.49 24.37 24.48
N ASP A 206 1.57 25.12 24.28
CA ASP A 206 2.93 24.61 24.13
C ASP A 206 3.85 25.39 25.09
N GLY A 207 4.19 24.75 26.21
CA GLY A 207 4.83 25.40 27.35
C GLY A 207 3.94 26.50 27.95
N ALA A 208 4.28 27.77 27.70
CA ALA A 208 3.64 28.93 28.31
C ALA A 208 2.83 29.81 27.33
N ASP A 209 2.76 29.43 26.04
CA ASP A 209 2.04 30.16 24.99
C ASP A 209 1.30 29.17 24.07
N THR A 210 0.46 29.67 23.16
CA THR A 210 -0.32 28.83 22.24
C THR A 210 0.21 28.86 20.82
N VAL A 211 0.38 27.68 20.22
CA VAL A 211 0.70 27.48 18.80
C VAL A 211 -0.54 27.11 17.99
N TRP A 212 -0.48 27.31 16.67
CA TRP A 212 -1.53 26.89 15.74
C TRP A 212 -1.03 25.82 14.76
N TYR A 213 -1.33 24.56 15.05
CA TYR A 213 -0.91 23.38 14.29
C TYR A 213 -1.93 22.99 13.22
N GLU A 214 -1.52 22.86 11.96
CA GLU A 214 -2.38 22.44 10.84
C GLU A 214 -2.26 20.94 10.60
N LEU A 215 -3.40 20.26 10.50
CA LEU A 215 -3.47 18.82 10.38
C LEU A 215 -3.10 18.37 8.95
N PRO A 216 -2.34 17.28 8.78
CA PRO A 216 -2.15 16.69 7.46
C PRO A 216 -3.49 16.23 6.86
N ARG A 217 -3.67 16.45 5.56
CA ARG A 217 -4.90 16.10 4.80
C ARG A 217 -5.42 14.72 5.18
N ASP A 218 -4.58 13.69 5.05
CA ASP A 218 -5.02 12.31 5.20
C ASP A 218 -5.51 11.99 6.63
N ILE A 219 -5.00 12.71 7.64
CA ILE A 219 -5.45 12.56 9.03
C ILE A 219 -6.83 13.20 9.25
N TYR A 220 -7.12 14.33 8.60
CA TYR A 220 -8.47 14.91 8.58
C TYR A 220 -9.48 13.95 7.95
N TYR A 221 -9.17 13.43 6.75
CA TYR A 221 -10.12 12.55 6.06
C TYR A 221 -10.32 11.20 6.77
N TRP A 222 -9.26 10.52 7.21
CA TRP A 222 -9.40 9.22 7.89
C TRP A 222 -9.99 9.30 9.30
N TYR A 223 -9.72 10.37 10.06
CA TYR A 223 -9.98 10.38 11.51
C TYR A 223 -10.83 11.57 11.98
N ILE A 224 -11.38 12.36 11.06
CA ILE A 224 -12.46 13.32 11.33
C ILE A 224 -13.61 13.12 10.35
N VAL A 225 -13.34 12.94 9.06
CA VAL A 225 -14.39 12.75 8.03
C VAL A 225 -14.95 11.33 8.06
N HIS A 226 -14.11 10.29 8.08
CA HIS A 226 -14.57 8.91 7.94
C HIS A 226 -15.61 8.50 9.02
N PRO A 227 -16.77 7.95 8.64
CA PRO A 227 -17.89 7.73 9.56
C PRO A 227 -17.74 6.52 10.49
N LYS A 228 -16.86 5.55 10.16
CA LYS A 228 -16.56 4.38 10.99
C LYS A 228 -15.47 4.67 12.03
N LEU A 229 -15.68 4.24 13.28
CA LEU A 229 -14.81 4.48 14.44
C LEU A 229 -13.95 3.26 14.81
N SER A 230 -14.59 2.11 15.02
CA SER A 230 -14.05 0.87 15.57
C SER A 230 -14.62 -0.35 14.84
N ASP A 231 -15.24 -1.31 15.52
CA ASP A 231 -15.88 -2.49 14.92
C ASP A 231 -17.33 -2.24 14.47
N GLU A 232 -17.93 -1.10 14.82
CA GLU A 232 -19.35 -0.81 14.68
C GLU A 232 -19.85 -0.71 13.23
N ALA A 233 -21.09 -1.11 12.98
CA ALA A 233 -21.70 -0.96 11.66
C ALA A 233 -21.93 0.52 11.30
N VAL A 234 -21.46 0.97 10.13
CA VAL A 234 -21.81 2.33 9.64
C VAL A 234 -23.26 2.29 9.16
N LYS A 235 -24.18 2.82 9.95
CA LYS A 235 -25.61 2.80 9.63
C LYS A 235 -26.39 3.95 10.27
N LYS A 236 -27.68 4.02 9.92
CA LYS A 236 -28.67 4.97 10.45
C LYS A 236 -30.01 4.32 10.80
N ARG A 237 -30.25 3.10 10.29
CA ARG A 237 -31.53 2.39 10.42
C ARG A 237 -31.27 1.13 11.23
N ASP A 238 -32.07 0.92 12.27
CA ASP A 238 -31.97 -0.29 13.07
C ASP A 238 -32.76 -1.43 12.41
N ALA A 239 -32.17 -2.62 12.38
CA ALA A 239 -32.93 -3.84 12.12
C ALA A 239 -33.71 -4.25 13.37
N GLY A 240 -34.83 -4.95 13.21
CA GLY A 240 -35.60 -5.52 14.33
C GLY A 240 -34.87 -6.62 15.13
N THR A 241 -33.61 -6.90 14.78
CA THR A 241 -32.69 -7.85 15.43
C THR A 241 -31.45 -7.15 16.01
N ASP A 242 -31.32 -5.83 15.87
CA ASP A 242 -30.21 -5.09 16.46
C ASP A 242 -30.45 -4.98 17.99
N GLU A 243 -29.54 -5.52 18.81
CA GLU A 243 -29.62 -5.46 20.28
C GLU A 243 -28.46 -4.69 20.92
N VAL A 244 -27.29 -4.68 20.27
CA VAL A 244 -26.03 -4.05 20.73
C VAL A 244 -25.51 -2.94 19.80
N GLU A 245 -26.25 -2.65 18.74
CA GLU A 245 -25.91 -1.62 17.76
C GLU A 245 -27.11 -0.69 17.44
N MET A 246 -27.81 -0.18 18.45
CA MET A 246 -28.94 0.73 18.21
C MET A 246 -28.47 2.14 17.83
N THR A 247 -29.05 2.69 16.77
CA THR A 247 -28.83 4.06 16.26
C THR A 247 -30.04 4.97 16.48
N TYR A 248 -31.22 4.41 16.75
CA TYR A 248 -32.47 5.13 16.95
C TYR A 248 -32.89 6.02 15.77
N GLY A 249 -32.44 5.68 14.55
CA GLY A 249 -32.72 6.47 13.34
C GLY A 249 -31.66 7.54 13.02
N HIS A 250 -30.64 7.71 13.86
CA HIS A 250 -29.69 8.83 13.80
C HIS A 250 -28.24 8.38 13.67
N PHE A 251 -27.42 9.15 12.94
CA PHE A 251 -25.98 8.92 12.90
C PHE A 251 -25.31 9.46 14.17
N TRP A 252 -24.28 8.78 14.69
CA TRP A 252 -23.67 9.10 15.99
C TRP A 252 -23.24 10.56 16.13
N ARG A 253 -22.74 11.19 15.06
CA ARG A 253 -22.32 12.60 15.11
C ARG A 253 -23.49 13.52 15.45
N GLU A 254 -24.61 13.38 14.75
CA GLU A 254 -25.82 14.18 15.03
C GLU A 254 -26.37 13.85 16.41
N TYR A 255 -26.46 12.55 16.72
CA TYR A 255 -27.05 12.06 17.96
C TYR A 255 -26.32 12.61 19.20
N LEU A 256 -24.99 12.45 19.25
CA LEU A 256 -24.20 12.93 20.39
C LEU A 256 -24.15 14.46 20.48
N LEU A 257 -24.05 15.19 19.35
CA LEU A 257 -24.00 16.65 19.39
C LEU A 257 -25.31 17.27 19.85
N TYR A 258 -26.45 16.77 19.34
CA TYR A 258 -27.72 17.49 19.42
C TYR A 258 -28.80 16.79 20.26
N ASP A 259 -28.64 15.51 20.59
CA ASP A 259 -29.64 14.68 21.29
C ASP A 259 -31.05 14.80 20.65
N PRO A 260 -31.22 14.33 19.39
CA PRO A 260 -32.36 14.66 18.55
C PRO A 260 -33.61 13.80 18.80
N ASP A 261 -33.48 12.62 19.42
CA ASP A 261 -34.61 11.71 19.67
C ASP A 261 -35.14 11.88 21.11
N PRO A 262 -36.36 12.43 21.31
CA PRO A 262 -36.95 12.58 22.64
C PRO A 262 -37.37 11.26 23.30
N ALA A 263 -37.46 10.15 22.57
CA ALA A 263 -37.80 8.83 23.11
C ALA A 263 -36.56 8.05 23.59
N HIS A 264 -35.38 8.41 23.09
CA HIS A 264 -34.08 7.85 23.47
C HIS A 264 -33.10 8.99 23.74
N SER A 265 -33.49 9.94 24.60
CA SER A 265 -32.68 11.11 24.91
C SER A 265 -31.58 10.75 25.91
N TYR A 266 -30.31 10.92 25.54
CA TYR A 266 -29.20 10.68 26.47
C TYR A 266 -29.02 11.82 27.48
N THR A 267 -29.68 12.97 27.28
CA THR A 267 -29.65 14.07 28.27
C THR A 267 -30.74 13.95 29.35
N GLU A 268 -31.68 13.00 29.23
CA GLU A 268 -32.64 12.69 30.29
C GLU A 268 -31.91 12.24 31.58
N GLY A 269 -32.32 12.77 32.74
CA GLY A 269 -31.60 12.57 34.00
C GLY A 269 -30.52 13.63 34.30
N GLY A 270 -30.22 14.53 33.35
CA GLY A 270 -29.38 15.71 33.58
C GLY A 270 -27.93 15.58 33.07
N TYR A 271 -27.67 14.63 32.17
CA TYR A 271 -26.36 14.49 31.54
C TYR A 271 -26.06 15.65 30.58
N PRO A 272 -24.80 16.12 30.51
CA PRO A 272 -24.43 17.27 29.68
C PRO A 272 -24.50 16.96 28.19
N LYS A 273 -25.09 17.86 27.41
CA LYS A 273 -25.06 17.79 25.94
C LYS A 273 -23.67 18.14 25.40
N LEU A 274 -23.12 17.30 24.53
CA LEU A 274 -21.74 17.42 24.04
C LEU A 274 -21.42 18.80 23.46
N ILE A 275 -22.26 19.31 22.55
CA ILE A 275 -21.99 20.58 21.86
C ILE A 275 -22.03 21.81 22.79
N ASP A 276 -22.71 21.71 23.95
CA ASP A 276 -22.81 22.83 24.88
C ASP A 276 -21.57 22.92 25.78
N VAL A 277 -20.92 21.80 26.09
CA VAL A 277 -19.65 21.79 26.84
C VAL A 277 -18.44 22.02 25.93
N MET A 278 -18.43 21.47 24.71
CA MET A 278 -17.29 21.59 23.78
C MET A 278 -17.14 22.97 23.11
N LYS A 279 -18.11 23.88 23.27
CA LYS A 279 -17.98 25.31 22.92
C LYS A 279 -17.09 26.11 23.88
N VAL A 280 -16.86 25.60 25.09
CA VAL A 280 -16.09 26.27 26.15
C VAL A 280 -14.57 26.28 25.92
N PRO A 281 -13.89 25.15 25.61
CA PRO A 281 -12.43 25.08 25.53
C PRO A 281 -11.85 25.95 24.41
N ARG A 282 -10.71 26.59 24.69
CA ARG A 282 -10.01 27.50 23.78
C ARG A 282 -8.73 26.93 23.17
N VAL A 283 -8.26 25.81 23.71
CA VAL A 283 -7.11 25.05 23.22
C VAL A 283 -7.48 23.57 23.20
N LEU A 284 -6.87 22.80 22.30
CA LEU A 284 -7.10 21.37 22.16
C LEU A 284 -6.57 20.62 23.39
N TRP A 285 -5.30 20.85 23.74
CA TRP A 285 -4.59 20.20 24.84
C TRP A 285 -3.31 20.97 25.22
N SER A 286 -2.57 20.46 26.22
CA SER A 286 -1.47 21.14 26.89
C SER A 286 -0.05 20.58 26.70
N ARG A 287 0.17 19.62 25.77
CA ARG A 287 1.49 19.05 25.41
C ARG A 287 2.32 18.58 26.61
N GLN A 288 1.67 17.85 27.52
CA GLN A 288 2.29 17.28 28.72
C GLN A 288 1.45 16.10 29.25
N ASP A 289 2.11 15.13 29.89
CA ASP A 289 1.47 14.09 30.72
C ASP A 289 0.54 14.75 31.74
N THR A 290 -0.76 14.47 31.64
CA THR A 290 -1.79 15.07 32.51
C THR A 290 -2.84 14.05 32.92
N MET A 291 -3.16 14.06 34.21
CA MET A 291 -4.35 13.41 34.76
C MET A 291 -5.36 14.47 35.20
N TYR A 292 -6.62 14.31 34.80
CA TYR A 292 -7.75 15.09 35.28
C TYR A 292 -8.74 14.21 36.04
N GLU A 293 -9.24 14.70 37.18
CA GLU A 293 -10.29 14.03 37.96
C GLU A 293 -11.63 13.97 37.20
N GLY A 294 -12.39 12.89 37.36
CA GLY A 294 -13.73 12.76 36.80
C GLY A 294 -14.77 13.59 37.56
N MET A 295 -15.97 13.72 36.99
CA MET A 295 -17.14 14.39 37.59
C MET A 295 -16.96 15.88 37.97
N ARG A 296 -15.81 16.49 37.68
CA ARG A 296 -15.50 17.92 37.89
C ARG A 296 -16.39 18.84 37.02
N ASP A 297 -16.57 20.08 37.42
CA ASP A 297 -17.31 21.06 36.61
C ASP A 297 -16.50 21.53 35.39
N PHE A 298 -17.20 21.84 34.30
CA PHE A 298 -16.60 22.37 33.07
C PHE A 298 -16.22 23.83 33.25
N THR A 299 -14.94 24.17 33.04
CA THR A 299 -14.43 25.53 33.25
C THR A 299 -13.87 26.15 31.96
N PRO A 300 -13.83 27.50 31.83
CA PRO A 300 -13.23 28.18 30.68
C PRO A 300 -11.72 27.98 30.52
N ASP A 301 -11.04 27.45 31.54
CA ASP A 301 -9.61 27.17 31.55
C ASP A 301 -9.30 25.70 31.20
N ASP A 302 -10.33 24.86 31.01
CA ASP A 302 -10.17 23.48 30.55
C ASP A 302 -9.77 23.44 29.06
N ASP A 303 -8.90 22.48 28.71
CA ASP A 303 -8.66 22.11 27.31
C ASP A 303 -9.72 21.13 26.76
N ALA A 304 -9.76 20.98 25.44
CA ALA A 304 -10.82 20.24 24.77
C ALA A 304 -10.81 18.73 25.09
N LEU A 305 -9.64 18.11 25.22
CA LEU A 305 -9.53 16.70 25.62
C LEU A 305 -10.00 16.48 27.06
N ASN A 306 -9.68 17.41 27.96
CA ASN A 306 -10.14 17.38 29.35
C ASN A 306 -11.66 17.57 29.48
N VAL A 307 -12.26 18.47 28.69
CA VAL A 307 -13.72 18.62 28.63
C VAL A 307 -14.37 17.35 28.09
N LEU A 308 -13.82 16.78 27.01
CA LEU A 308 -14.36 15.58 26.37
C LEU A 308 -14.28 14.34 27.28
N GLY A 309 -13.16 14.13 27.97
CA GLY A 309 -12.98 12.98 28.87
C GLY A 309 -13.93 13.03 30.06
N ASN A 310 -14.07 14.21 30.68
CA ASN A 310 -15.04 14.45 31.76
C ASN A 310 -16.50 14.33 31.26
N TRP A 311 -16.80 14.75 30.02
CA TRP A 311 -18.11 14.52 29.40
C TRP A 311 -18.39 13.01 29.21
N THR A 312 -17.44 12.27 28.67
CA THR A 312 -17.54 10.82 28.44
C THR A 312 -17.83 10.07 29.74
N PHE A 313 -17.07 10.36 30.81
CA PHE A 313 -17.31 9.75 32.12
C PHE A 313 -18.65 10.17 32.73
N ARG A 314 -19.03 11.46 32.62
CA ARG A 314 -20.33 11.95 33.11
C ARG A 314 -21.50 11.28 32.39
N VAL A 315 -21.38 10.95 31.10
CA VAL A 315 -22.41 10.25 30.31
C VAL A 315 -22.44 8.74 30.59
N VAL A 316 -21.31 8.10 30.92
CA VAL A 316 -21.20 6.65 31.22
C VAL A 316 -20.72 6.39 32.66
N PRO A 317 -21.45 6.83 33.71
CA PRO A 317 -21.01 6.66 35.10
C PRO A 317 -21.22 5.21 35.61
N ASN A 318 -22.18 4.47 35.04
CA ASN A 318 -22.58 3.18 35.57
C ASN A 318 -21.69 2.04 35.06
N ALA A 319 -21.73 0.91 35.78
CA ALA A 319 -21.11 -0.32 35.33
C ALA A 319 -21.81 -0.89 34.07
N PRO A 320 -21.15 -1.82 33.34
CA PRO A 320 -21.79 -2.57 32.27
C PRO A 320 -23.18 -3.10 32.64
N GLY A 321 -24.14 -2.89 31.74
CA GLY A 321 -25.40 -3.62 31.76
C GLY A 321 -25.22 -5.07 31.27
N THR A 322 -26.34 -5.77 31.11
CA THR A 322 -26.37 -7.07 30.40
C THR A 322 -26.14 -6.92 28.90
N VAL A 323 -26.52 -5.77 28.34
CA VAL A 323 -26.22 -5.36 26.97
C VAL A 323 -24.83 -4.70 26.97
N ARG A 324 -24.01 -5.06 26.00
CA ARG A 324 -22.65 -4.51 25.76
C ARG A 324 -22.69 -3.79 24.40
N PRO A 325 -23.15 -2.52 24.35
CA PRO A 325 -23.34 -1.81 23.09
C PRO A 325 -22.02 -1.35 22.49
N ILE A 326 -21.91 -1.36 21.15
CA ILE A 326 -20.76 -0.78 20.42
C ILE A 326 -21.14 0.47 19.60
N GLN A 327 -22.44 0.72 19.40
CA GLN A 327 -22.89 1.99 18.78
C GLN A 327 -22.84 3.14 19.80
N PRO A 328 -22.18 4.28 19.48
CA PRO A 328 -22.08 5.41 20.40
C PRO A 328 -23.43 5.98 20.87
N ASN A 329 -24.47 5.90 20.03
CA ASN A 329 -25.83 6.34 20.39
C ASN A 329 -26.37 5.51 21.56
N GLN A 330 -26.32 4.19 21.44
CA GLN A 330 -26.79 3.26 22.46
C GLN A 330 -25.91 3.30 23.71
N ILE A 331 -24.59 3.47 23.57
CA ILE A 331 -23.68 3.69 24.70
C ILE A 331 -24.09 4.92 25.51
N ALA A 332 -24.29 6.06 24.83
CA ALA A 332 -24.68 7.30 25.48
C ALA A 332 -26.04 7.17 26.19
N TYR A 333 -27.04 6.55 25.55
CA TYR A 333 -28.37 6.35 26.11
C TYR A 333 -28.43 5.36 27.29
N LEU A 334 -27.61 4.30 27.28
CA LEU A 334 -27.63 3.28 28.34
C LEU A 334 -26.83 3.68 29.60
N HIS A 335 -26.00 4.72 29.52
CA HIS A 335 -25.24 5.29 30.64
C HIS A 335 -24.33 4.32 31.41
N GLY A 336 -23.96 3.18 30.82
CA GLY A 336 -23.19 2.13 31.50
C GLY A 336 -22.26 1.36 30.56
N GLY A 337 -21.01 1.16 31.00
CA GLY A 337 -19.95 0.61 30.15
C GLY A 337 -18.64 0.39 30.89
N ASN A 338 -17.64 -0.12 30.16
CA ASN A 338 -16.24 -0.26 30.58
C ASN A 338 -15.33 0.28 29.44
N CYS A 339 -14.06 -0.14 29.36
CA CYS A 339 -13.08 0.35 28.38
C CYS A 339 -13.60 0.39 26.93
N GLY A 340 -14.30 -0.65 26.44
CA GLY A 340 -14.92 -0.67 25.11
C GLY A 340 -15.88 0.48 24.88
N GLU A 341 -17.00 0.53 25.61
CA GLU A 341 -18.00 1.59 25.45
C GLU A 341 -17.43 3.00 25.66
N ILE A 342 -16.49 3.13 26.59
CA ILE A 342 -15.82 4.41 26.87
C ILE A 342 -14.94 4.83 25.70
N GLN A 343 -14.22 3.90 25.07
CA GLN A 343 -13.40 4.15 23.88
C GLN A 343 -14.27 4.63 22.71
N ASP A 344 -15.35 3.91 22.41
CA ASP A 344 -16.22 4.23 21.28
C ASP A 344 -16.94 5.57 21.48
N LEU A 345 -17.45 5.84 22.69
CA LEU A 345 -18.08 7.12 22.99
C LEU A 345 -17.08 8.28 22.97
N PHE A 346 -15.86 8.09 23.50
CA PHE A 346 -14.81 9.11 23.44
C PHE A 346 -14.40 9.39 21.99
N ALA A 347 -14.21 8.36 21.17
CA ALA A 347 -13.86 8.51 19.75
C ALA A 347 -14.96 9.23 18.97
N ALA A 348 -16.22 8.82 19.16
CA ALA A 348 -17.37 9.48 18.54
C ALA A 348 -17.47 10.95 18.96
N GLY A 349 -17.34 11.25 20.25
CA GLY A 349 -17.36 12.61 20.77
C GLY A 349 -16.18 13.46 20.27
N ALA A 350 -14.98 12.87 20.20
CA ALA A 350 -13.78 13.49 19.65
C ALA A 350 -13.98 13.87 18.19
N ARG A 351 -14.31 12.90 17.33
CA ARG A 351 -14.51 13.14 15.89
C ARG A 351 -15.68 14.07 15.62
N ALA A 352 -16.76 13.97 16.40
CA ALA A 352 -17.89 14.91 16.33
C ALA A 352 -17.47 16.35 16.59
N CYS A 353 -16.53 16.56 17.52
CA CYS A 353 -15.96 17.86 17.86
C CYS A 353 -14.62 18.14 17.13
N LEU A 354 -14.43 17.52 15.96
CA LEU A 354 -13.30 17.74 15.04
C LEU A 354 -11.92 17.46 15.66
N ILE A 355 -11.82 16.53 16.62
CA ILE A 355 -10.56 16.04 17.18
C ILE A 355 -10.19 14.74 16.44
N PRO A 356 -8.99 14.64 15.83
CA PRO A 356 -8.60 13.48 15.05
C PRO A 356 -8.26 12.32 16.00
N ASN A 357 -9.12 11.30 16.05
CA ASN A 357 -9.06 10.25 17.08
C ASN A 357 -9.18 8.83 16.51
N ILE A 358 -8.47 7.89 17.12
CA ILE A 358 -8.49 6.46 16.78
C ILE A 358 -8.87 5.59 17.97
N CYS A 359 -9.54 4.48 17.68
CA CYS A 359 -9.82 3.39 18.62
C CYS A 359 -8.69 2.35 18.54
N THR A 360 -7.74 2.43 19.47
CA THR A 360 -6.61 1.49 19.59
C THR A 360 -6.96 0.33 20.51
N VAL A 361 -6.73 -0.88 20.03
CA VAL A 361 -7.11 -2.13 20.69
C VAL A 361 -5.90 -3.00 21.00
N ASN A 362 -5.97 -3.65 22.16
CA ASN A 362 -5.21 -4.83 22.50
C ASN A 362 -6.18 -5.93 22.97
N ILE A 363 -6.66 -6.71 22.00
CA ILE A 363 -7.65 -7.76 22.23
C ILE A 363 -7.09 -8.88 23.13
N LEU A 364 -5.80 -9.20 22.99
CA LEU A 364 -5.19 -10.36 23.64
C LEU A 364 -4.88 -10.12 25.13
N GLU A 365 -4.64 -8.88 25.53
CA GLU A 365 -4.57 -8.51 26.94
C GLU A 365 -5.81 -7.77 27.46
N ASP A 366 -6.98 -7.99 26.85
CA ASP A 366 -8.30 -7.46 27.24
C ASP A 366 -8.25 -5.96 27.60
N HIS A 367 -7.84 -5.13 26.64
CA HIS A 367 -7.78 -3.69 26.83
C HIS A 367 -7.92 -2.87 25.56
N VAL A 368 -8.48 -1.66 25.71
CA VAL A 368 -8.65 -0.70 24.62
C VAL A 368 -8.52 0.73 25.15
N TRP A 369 -8.10 1.67 24.30
CA TRP A 369 -7.93 3.08 24.62
C TRP A 369 -8.00 3.95 23.35
N ASN A 370 -8.00 5.27 23.50
CA ASN A 370 -8.00 6.18 22.37
C ASN A 370 -6.60 6.77 22.15
N GLU A 371 -6.33 7.21 20.93
CA GLU A 371 -5.20 8.11 20.66
C GLU A 371 -5.69 9.29 19.83
N PHE A 372 -5.09 10.47 20.01
CA PHE A 372 -5.35 11.65 19.18
C PHE A 372 -4.08 12.14 18.49
N TYR A 373 -4.21 12.81 17.34
CA TYR A 373 -3.07 13.22 16.53
C TYR A 373 -2.52 14.61 16.92
N ASP A 374 -1.23 14.68 17.26
CA ASP A 374 -0.43 15.91 17.31
C ASP A 374 0.98 15.67 16.75
N GLY A 375 1.12 15.68 15.43
CA GLY A 375 2.41 15.54 14.75
C GLY A 375 3.37 16.72 14.90
N GLY A 376 3.08 17.68 15.78
CA GLY A 376 4.04 18.71 16.20
C GLY A 376 4.53 18.54 17.64
N TYR A 377 4.10 17.50 18.36
CA TYR A 377 4.58 17.14 19.69
C TYR A 377 5.66 16.06 19.55
N ASP A 378 6.91 16.49 19.64
CA ASP A 378 8.10 15.63 19.64
C ASP A 378 8.76 15.72 21.02
N THR A 379 9.16 14.58 21.57
CA THR A 379 9.87 14.49 22.84
C THR A 379 11.01 13.48 22.72
N THR A 380 12.01 13.57 23.60
CA THR A 380 13.13 12.60 23.61
C THR A 380 12.76 11.20 24.11
N LEU A 381 11.47 10.90 24.31
CA LEU A 381 10.97 9.62 24.78
C LEU A 381 10.70 8.70 23.58
N TRP A 382 11.25 7.48 23.61
CA TRP A 382 11.22 6.56 22.47
C TRP A 382 9.80 6.21 22.00
N TYR A 383 8.83 6.24 22.91
CA TYR A 383 7.41 5.94 22.63
C TYR A 383 6.62 7.14 22.08
N HIS A 384 7.25 8.32 21.94
CA HIS A 384 6.73 9.46 21.17
C HIS A 384 7.35 9.51 19.75
N ASN A 385 7.86 8.37 19.27
CA ASN A 385 8.29 8.19 17.89
C ASN A 385 7.14 8.23 16.86
N THR A 386 5.87 8.32 17.31
CA THR A 386 4.70 8.45 16.44
C THR A 386 3.84 9.65 16.84
N PRO A 387 3.16 10.32 15.88
CA PRO A 387 2.40 11.55 16.11
C PRO A 387 1.04 11.34 16.79
N TRP A 388 0.82 10.16 17.38
CA TRP A 388 -0.43 9.74 18.01
C TRP A 388 -0.21 9.61 19.50
N ILE A 389 -1.01 10.35 20.27
CA ILE A 389 -0.84 10.56 21.69
C ILE A 389 -1.92 9.79 22.45
N TYR A 390 -1.50 8.95 23.39
CA TYR A 390 -2.41 8.13 24.19
C TYR A 390 -3.38 9.00 25.00
N THR A 391 -4.66 8.61 25.02
CA THR A 391 -5.65 9.16 25.95
C THR A 391 -6.62 8.07 26.40
N GLN A 392 -6.94 8.06 27.69
CA GLN A 392 -7.87 7.08 28.27
C GLN A 392 -8.72 7.75 29.35
N VAL A 393 -10.04 7.63 29.21
CA VAL A 393 -10.97 7.82 30.34
C VAL A 393 -11.02 6.51 31.11
N ASN A 394 -10.53 6.52 32.34
CA ASN A 394 -10.54 5.36 33.22
C ASN A 394 -11.84 5.31 34.02
N ARG A 395 -12.36 4.09 34.19
CA ARG A 395 -13.51 3.80 35.06
C ARG A 395 -13.16 2.84 36.20
N TRP A 396 -12.03 2.14 36.12
CA TRP A 396 -11.63 1.11 37.08
C TRP A 396 -11.26 1.67 38.47
N ASP A 397 -10.94 2.96 38.55
CA ASP A 397 -10.71 3.69 39.80
C ASP A 397 -12.02 4.17 40.47
N TYR A 398 -13.17 4.08 39.78
CA TYR A 398 -14.47 4.64 40.18
C TYR A 398 -14.52 6.17 40.35
N GLU A 399 -13.41 6.87 40.09
CA GLU A 399 -13.25 8.31 40.23
C GLU A 399 -13.28 9.03 38.86
N GLY A 400 -13.06 8.29 37.77
CA GLY A 400 -13.38 8.75 36.41
C GLY A 400 -12.27 9.52 35.72
N HIS A 401 -11.03 9.20 36.04
CA HIS A 401 -9.88 9.99 35.58
C HIS A 401 -9.73 10.00 34.07
N THR A 402 -9.46 11.17 33.50
CA THR A 402 -8.98 11.30 32.12
C THR A 402 -7.46 11.43 32.14
N TYR A 403 -6.77 10.44 31.57
CA TYR A 403 -5.32 10.46 31.37
C TYR A 403 -5.00 10.85 29.93
N ILE A 404 -4.06 11.77 29.77
CA ILE A 404 -3.52 12.22 28.49
C ILE A 404 -2.00 12.11 28.58
N ASP A 405 -1.39 11.43 27.60
CA ASP A 405 0.05 11.20 27.52
C ASP A 405 0.73 10.58 28.78
N PRO A 406 0.11 9.64 29.52
CA PRO A 406 0.73 9.02 30.68
C PRO A 406 1.90 8.13 30.26
N ALA A 407 3.03 8.23 30.96
CA ALA A 407 4.23 7.43 30.67
C ALA A 407 3.96 5.90 30.59
N TRP A 408 3.00 5.40 31.38
CA TRP A 408 2.58 3.99 31.47
C TRP A 408 1.54 3.54 30.41
N GLY A 409 1.15 4.43 29.48
CA GLY A 409 0.08 4.18 28.50
C GLY A 409 0.17 2.83 27.80
N GLY A 410 -0.98 2.16 27.66
CA GLY A 410 -1.08 0.78 27.17
C GLY A 410 -0.90 -0.30 28.25
N TYR A 411 -0.44 0.07 29.44
CA TYR A 411 -0.11 -0.83 30.56
C TYR A 411 1.05 -1.80 30.32
N ASP A 412 1.93 -1.52 29.36
CA ASP A 412 3.11 -2.35 29.11
C ASP A 412 4.10 -2.35 30.29
N THR A 413 4.69 -3.50 30.66
CA THR A 413 5.64 -3.60 31.79
C THR A 413 6.92 -2.80 31.58
N GLU A 414 7.41 -2.65 30.35
CA GLU A 414 8.58 -1.82 30.01
C GLU A 414 8.30 -0.33 30.19
N ARG A 415 7.02 0.06 30.16
CA ARG A 415 6.52 1.41 30.43
C ARG A 415 6.10 1.64 31.89
N GLY A 416 6.30 0.64 32.75
CA GLY A 416 5.92 0.69 34.17
C GLY A 416 4.46 0.30 34.46
N GLY A 417 3.79 -0.31 33.49
CA GLY A 417 2.49 -0.95 33.63
C GLY A 417 2.58 -2.36 34.22
N SER A 418 1.69 -3.26 33.77
CA SER A 418 1.46 -4.58 34.38
C SER A 418 1.11 -5.70 33.40
N LYS A 419 1.29 -5.49 32.09
CA LYS A 419 0.97 -6.43 31.00
C LYS A 419 2.14 -6.50 30.03
N ASP A 420 2.41 -7.67 29.45
CA ASP A 420 3.39 -7.81 28.36
C ASP A 420 2.60 -7.85 27.05
N LEU A 421 2.61 -6.77 26.26
CA LEU A 421 1.64 -6.59 25.18
C LEU A 421 1.99 -7.44 23.95
N SER A 422 1.08 -8.28 23.47
CA SER A 422 1.32 -9.20 22.37
C SER A 422 1.02 -8.58 20.99
N THR A 423 -0.14 -7.94 20.84
CA THR A 423 -0.53 -7.19 19.63
C THR A 423 -1.29 -5.93 20.00
N VAL A 424 -0.89 -4.79 19.42
CA VAL A 424 -1.66 -3.54 19.48
C VAL A 424 -1.85 -3.04 18.05
N TRP A 425 -3.07 -2.59 17.74
CA TRP A 425 -3.43 -2.00 16.45
C TRP A 425 -4.63 -1.07 16.61
N PHE A 426 -4.97 -0.28 15.59
CA PHE A 426 -6.21 0.51 15.56
C PHE A 426 -7.04 0.23 14.31
N TYR A 427 -8.36 0.47 14.40
CA TYR A 427 -9.27 0.39 13.26
C TYR A 427 -9.07 1.57 12.31
N ARG A 428 -8.62 1.32 11.08
CA ARG A 428 -8.82 2.26 9.97
C ARG A 428 -10.23 2.07 9.41
N GLY A 429 -10.83 3.16 8.93
CA GLY A 429 -12.24 3.21 8.56
C GLY A 429 -12.69 2.23 7.47
N ASP A 430 -11.76 1.79 6.62
CA ASP A 430 -11.98 0.78 5.57
C ASP A 430 -11.88 -0.67 6.09
N ALA A 431 -11.84 -0.85 7.41
CA ALA A 431 -11.59 -2.08 8.15
C ALA A 431 -10.12 -2.56 8.21
N TYR A 432 -9.13 -1.82 7.69
CA TYR A 432 -7.72 -2.25 7.82
C TYR A 432 -7.22 -2.13 9.28
N PRO A 433 -6.68 -3.22 9.90
CA PRO A 433 -6.04 -3.14 11.20
C PRO A 433 -4.63 -2.54 11.07
N VAL A 434 -4.44 -1.28 11.49
CA VAL A 434 -3.14 -0.61 11.44
C VAL A 434 -2.32 -1.03 12.67
N ASN A 435 -1.21 -1.73 12.47
CA ASN A 435 -0.31 -2.16 13.55
C ASN A 435 0.25 -0.95 14.34
N ARG A 436 0.26 -1.07 15.68
CA ARG A 436 0.71 -0.04 16.64
C ARG A 436 1.63 -0.57 17.74
N ILE A 437 2.03 -1.85 17.72
CA ILE A 437 2.73 -2.47 18.87
C ILE A 437 4.05 -1.77 19.21
N GLU A 438 4.79 -1.27 18.22
CA GLU A 438 6.05 -0.54 18.41
C GLU A 438 5.91 0.82 19.12
N SER A 439 4.69 1.34 19.27
CA SER A 439 4.42 2.55 20.06
C SER A 439 4.13 2.25 21.52
N TYR A 440 4.06 0.96 21.91
CA TYR A 440 3.65 0.54 23.25
C TYR A 440 4.58 -0.47 23.93
N SER A 441 5.26 -1.33 23.17
CA SER A 441 6.11 -2.40 23.68
C SER A 441 7.36 -2.56 22.82
N ALA A 442 8.42 -3.18 23.33
CA ALA A 442 9.48 -3.74 22.50
C ALA A 442 8.93 -4.81 21.54
N VAL A 443 9.45 -4.81 20.32
CA VAL A 443 8.91 -5.62 19.23
C VAL A 443 9.93 -6.60 18.65
N CYS A 444 9.41 -7.67 18.06
CA CYS A 444 10.12 -8.50 17.11
C CYS A 444 9.55 -8.30 15.69
N THR A 445 10.33 -8.65 14.67
CA THR A 445 9.90 -8.64 13.26
C THR A 445 9.62 -10.07 12.81
N VAL A 446 8.46 -10.29 12.18
CA VAL A 446 8.13 -11.58 11.57
C VAL A 446 7.92 -11.42 10.07
N ASP A 447 8.57 -12.29 9.31
CA ASP A 447 8.43 -12.45 7.86
C ASP A 447 7.78 -13.79 7.55
N VAL A 448 6.70 -13.75 6.77
CA VAL A 448 6.03 -14.95 6.26
C VAL A 448 6.10 -14.94 4.74
N TYR A 449 6.60 -16.03 4.16
CA TYR A 449 6.70 -16.25 2.72
C TYR A 449 5.74 -17.37 2.29
N CYS A 450 4.66 -17.00 1.61
CA CYS A 450 3.67 -17.92 1.06
C CYS A 450 4.03 -18.31 -0.38
N ARG A 451 4.10 -19.62 -0.62
CA ARG A 451 4.44 -20.22 -1.91
C ARG A 451 3.50 -21.39 -2.22
N ASP A 452 3.38 -21.72 -3.50
CA ASP A 452 2.74 -22.96 -3.93
C ASP A 452 3.67 -24.17 -3.75
N ASN A 453 3.12 -25.39 -3.80
CA ASN A 453 3.89 -26.63 -3.68
C ASN A 453 4.43 -27.13 -5.04
N ALA A 454 3.89 -26.66 -6.16
CA ALA A 454 4.16 -27.23 -7.49
C ALA A 454 5.36 -26.57 -8.21
N GLY A 455 5.52 -25.25 -8.08
CA GLY A 455 6.66 -24.49 -8.61
C GLY A 455 7.49 -23.79 -7.55
N GLY A 456 6.97 -23.62 -6.33
CA GLY A 456 7.49 -22.67 -5.35
C GLY A 456 7.14 -21.22 -5.69
N ASP A 457 6.17 -21.00 -6.59
CA ASP A 457 5.78 -19.67 -7.04
C ASP A 457 5.09 -18.91 -5.88
N PRO A 458 5.34 -17.59 -5.75
CA PRO A 458 4.81 -16.81 -4.64
C PRO A 458 3.31 -16.56 -4.75
N VAL A 459 2.60 -16.77 -3.63
CA VAL A 459 1.14 -16.61 -3.51
C VAL A 459 0.80 -15.25 -2.91
N ASP A 460 0.18 -14.40 -3.72
CA ASP A 460 -0.31 -13.07 -3.35
C ASP A 460 -1.68 -13.10 -2.65
N GLY A 461 -2.01 -12.02 -1.93
CA GLY A 461 -3.31 -11.86 -1.25
C GLY A 461 -3.61 -12.87 -0.13
N VAL A 462 -2.62 -13.58 0.40
CA VAL A 462 -2.82 -14.56 1.47
C VAL A 462 -3.08 -13.84 2.78
N LEU A 463 -4.28 -13.99 3.33
CA LEU A 463 -4.66 -13.49 4.64
C LEU A 463 -4.04 -14.36 5.74
N LEU A 464 -3.12 -13.75 6.49
CA LEU A 464 -2.46 -14.35 7.65
C LEU A 464 -3.19 -13.89 8.91
N ASN A 465 -3.90 -14.82 9.56
CA ASN A 465 -4.50 -14.58 10.87
C ASN A 465 -3.49 -14.96 11.95
N ILE A 466 -3.13 -14.01 12.82
CA ILE A 466 -2.10 -14.17 13.85
C ILE A 466 -2.77 -14.31 15.22
N PHE A 467 -2.46 -15.41 15.91
CA PHE A 467 -3.08 -15.79 17.17
C PHE A 467 -2.06 -15.84 18.31
N SER A 468 -2.51 -15.57 19.53
CA SER A 468 -1.79 -15.83 20.79
C SER A 468 -2.77 -16.35 21.85
N ASP A 469 -2.28 -16.62 23.05
CA ASP A 469 -3.11 -16.77 24.25
C ASP A 469 -3.81 -15.43 24.59
N ILE A 470 -4.92 -15.46 25.35
CA ILE A 470 -5.65 -14.27 25.82
C ILE A 470 -5.65 -14.20 27.35
N THR A 471 -5.58 -12.99 27.91
CA THR A 471 -5.70 -12.76 29.35
C THR A 471 -7.05 -13.28 29.87
N GLY A 472 -7.00 -14.21 30.82
CA GLY A 472 -8.21 -14.86 31.37
C GLY A 472 -8.85 -15.93 30.48
N GLY A 473 -8.22 -16.29 29.35
CA GLY A 473 -8.71 -17.31 28.42
C GLY A 473 -8.65 -18.75 28.95
N GLU A 474 -9.27 -19.66 28.18
CA GLU A 474 -9.19 -21.09 28.46
C GLU A 474 -7.79 -21.64 28.14
N PRO A 475 -7.13 -22.38 29.07
CA PRO A 475 -5.78 -22.89 28.83
C PRO A 475 -5.68 -23.77 27.58
N GLY A 476 -4.84 -23.36 26.63
CA GLY A 476 -4.61 -24.07 25.37
C GLY A 476 -5.50 -23.63 24.20
N MET A 477 -6.36 -22.61 24.40
CA MET A 477 -7.08 -21.93 23.32
C MET A 477 -6.32 -20.69 22.87
N VAL A 478 -6.27 -20.47 21.55
CA VAL A 478 -5.61 -19.30 20.93
C VAL A 478 -6.64 -18.41 20.26
N TYR A 479 -6.41 -17.09 20.30
CA TYR A 479 -7.38 -16.06 19.92
C TYR A 479 -6.77 -15.11 18.88
N LEU A 480 -7.59 -14.61 17.95
CA LEU A 480 -7.12 -13.75 16.87
C LEU A 480 -6.69 -12.38 17.42
N GLY A 481 -5.38 -12.10 17.39
CA GLY A 481 -4.80 -10.83 17.83
C GLY A 481 -4.66 -9.83 16.69
N TYR A 482 -4.10 -10.24 15.54
CA TYR A 482 -3.79 -9.36 14.41
C TYR A 482 -3.94 -10.08 13.06
N GLN A 483 -4.02 -9.33 11.96
CA GLN A 483 -4.11 -9.85 10.60
C GLN A 483 -3.13 -9.13 9.67
N ALA A 484 -2.51 -9.85 8.73
CA ALA A 484 -1.65 -9.31 7.68
C ALA A 484 -1.95 -9.99 6.33
N VAL A 485 -1.54 -9.39 5.21
CA VAL A 485 -1.76 -9.94 3.86
C VAL A 485 -0.46 -9.98 3.06
N THR A 486 -0.27 -10.99 2.21
CA THR A 486 0.93 -11.08 1.34
C THR A 486 0.86 -10.17 0.11
N LYS A 487 2.02 -9.61 -0.21
CA LYS A 487 2.33 -8.88 -1.45
C LYS A 487 2.41 -9.81 -2.67
N GLY A 488 2.56 -9.26 -3.88
CA GLY A 488 2.70 -9.97 -5.15
C GLY A 488 3.86 -10.98 -5.21
N ASN A 489 4.91 -10.75 -4.40
CA ASN A 489 6.05 -11.64 -4.17
C ASN A 489 5.81 -12.69 -3.06
N GLY A 490 4.57 -12.84 -2.56
CA GLY A 490 4.19 -13.80 -1.54
C GLY A 490 4.69 -13.50 -0.14
N HIS A 491 5.22 -12.30 0.11
CA HIS A 491 5.78 -11.90 1.39
C HIS A 491 4.82 -11.02 2.19
N ALA A 492 4.70 -11.29 3.48
CA ALA A 492 4.12 -10.39 4.48
C ALA A 492 5.14 -10.15 5.60
N MET A 493 5.25 -8.90 6.05
CA MET A 493 6.05 -8.51 7.21
C MET A 493 5.19 -7.74 8.20
N PHE A 494 5.30 -8.08 9.48
CA PHE A 494 4.58 -7.40 10.56
C PHE A 494 5.39 -7.44 11.86
N LEU A 495 5.02 -6.56 12.79
CA LEU A 495 5.61 -6.47 14.12
C LEU A 495 4.68 -7.13 15.14
N LEU A 496 5.28 -7.81 16.12
CA LEU A 496 4.60 -8.43 17.26
C LEU A 496 5.38 -8.08 18.54
N GLY A 497 4.70 -8.08 19.68
CA GLY A 497 5.32 -7.90 20.99
C GLY A 497 6.33 -9.01 21.31
N ASP A 498 7.21 -8.74 22.25
CA ASP A 498 8.18 -9.71 22.72
C ASP A 498 7.63 -10.62 23.84
N ASN A 499 8.43 -11.60 24.29
CA ASN A 499 8.10 -12.55 25.37
C ASN A 499 6.83 -13.43 25.20
N GLN A 500 6.13 -13.36 24.08
CA GLN A 500 4.84 -14.02 23.83
C GLN A 500 4.95 -15.17 22.80
N PRO A 501 4.14 -16.24 22.92
CA PRO A 501 4.01 -17.27 21.88
C PRO A 501 3.07 -16.78 20.78
N PHE A 502 3.26 -17.25 19.54
CA PHE A 502 2.35 -16.94 18.43
C PHE A 502 2.09 -18.13 17.52
N TRP A 503 0.88 -18.19 16.99
CA TRP A 503 0.41 -19.14 16.00
C TRP A 503 -0.21 -18.41 14.82
N TYR A 504 -0.41 -19.11 13.71
CA TYR A 504 -1.11 -18.57 12.55
C TYR A 504 -1.83 -19.63 11.72
N ASN A 505 -2.79 -19.18 10.94
CA ASN A 505 -3.18 -19.82 9.70
C ASN A 505 -3.06 -18.83 8.54
N ALA A 506 -3.06 -19.36 7.32
CA ALA A 506 -2.86 -18.63 6.09
C ALA A 506 -3.94 -19.03 5.10
N THR A 507 -4.80 -18.10 4.70
CA THR A 507 -5.97 -18.34 3.83
C THR A 507 -5.81 -17.60 2.50
N SER A 508 -6.07 -18.32 1.42
CA SER A 508 -6.22 -17.81 0.05
C SER A 508 -7.54 -18.33 -0.50
N ASP A 509 -8.38 -17.45 -1.05
CA ASP A 509 -9.71 -17.83 -1.55
C ASP A 509 -9.64 -18.83 -2.71
N SER A 510 -8.53 -18.86 -3.45
CA SER A 510 -8.28 -19.74 -4.59
C SER A 510 -7.43 -20.98 -4.26
N LEU A 511 -6.48 -20.88 -3.30
CA LEU A 511 -5.57 -21.98 -2.94
C LEU A 511 -5.92 -22.72 -1.64
N GLY A 512 -6.91 -22.24 -0.87
CA GLY A 512 -7.38 -22.86 0.37
C GLY A 512 -6.78 -22.27 1.65
N THR A 513 -6.77 -23.02 2.76
CA THR A 513 -6.21 -22.57 4.06
C THR A 513 -5.14 -23.53 4.55
N VAL A 514 -4.05 -22.99 5.12
CA VAL A 514 -2.93 -23.77 5.68
C VAL A 514 -2.65 -23.33 7.13
N PRO A 515 -2.71 -24.24 8.12
CA PRO A 515 -3.15 -25.63 8.03
C PRO A 515 -4.65 -25.73 7.71
N ASP A 516 -5.10 -26.86 7.14
CA ASP A 516 -6.51 -27.11 6.79
C ASP A 516 -7.49 -26.95 7.98
N GLU A 517 -7.00 -27.12 9.21
CA GLU A 517 -7.76 -26.92 10.44
C GLU A 517 -6.89 -26.23 11.51
N GLY A 518 -7.47 -25.28 12.24
CA GLY A 518 -6.84 -24.61 13.39
C GLY A 518 -5.75 -23.60 13.01
N ALA A 519 -4.65 -23.63 13.76
CA ALA A 519 -3.48 -22.76 13.59
C ALA A 519 -2.19 -23.52 13.93
N ARG A 520 -1.07 -23.13 13.32
CA ARG A 520 0.26 -23.72 13.54
C ARG A 520 1.22 -22.72 14.18
N THR A 521 2.17 -23.18 14.99
CA THR A 521 3.13 -22.30 15.68
C THR A 521 3.92 -21.46 14.68
N LEU A 522 3.82 -20.14 14.84
CA LEU A 522 4.61 -19.13 14.15
C LEU A 522 5.98 -19.05 14.83
N VAL A 523 5.97 -18.64 16.11
CA VAL A 523 7.11 -18.48 17.01
C VAL A 523 6.69 -18.97 18.40
N ALA A 524 7.52 -19.78 19.08
CA ALA A 524 7.16 -20.34 20.40
C ALA A 524 7.36 -19.38 21.57
N SER A 525 8.21 -18.37 21.40
CA SER A 525 8.39 -17.22 22.30
C SER A 525 9.19 -16.15 21.55
N THR A 526 8.68 -14.92 21.49
CA THR A 526 9.30 -13.79 20.82
C THR A 526 10.41 -13.15 21.66
N THR A 527 11.25 -12.33 21.05
CA THR A 527 12.36 -11.63 21.71
C THR A 527 12.56 -10.27 21.06
N ALA A 528 12.65 -9.21 21.86
CA ALA A 528 12.85 -7.84 21.38
C ALA A 528 14.01 -7.73 20.39
N GLY A 529 13.79 -6.99 19.31
CA GLY A 529 14.76 -6.74 18.23
C GLY A 529 15.11 -7.96 17.36
N ARG A 530 14.53 -9.13 17.61
CA ARG A 530 14.79 -10.34 16.80
C ARG A 530 13.91 -10.39 15.55
N ARG A 531 14.47 -10.91 14.46
CA ARG A 531 13.76 -11.20 13.21
C ARG A 531 13.52 -12.71 13.08
N TYR A 532 12.31 -13.11 12.69
CA TYR A 532 11.89 -14.49 12.49
C TYR A 532 11.37 -14.68 11.06
N ASN A 533 11.89 -15.68 10.34
CA ASN A 533 11.44 -16.03 9.00
C ASN A 533 10.60 -17.32 9.04
N LYS A 534 9.50 -17.36 8.28
CA LYS A 534 8.61 -18.52 8.19
C LYS A 534 8.15 -18.76 6.76
N SER A 535 8.15 -20.01 6.32
CA SER A 535 7.60 -20.40 5.02
C SER A 535 6.21 -21.03 5.17
N CYS A 536 5.31 -20.69 4.25
CA CYS A 536 4.01 -21.31 4.09
C CYS A 536 3.90 -21.88 2.68
N THR A 537 3.40 -23.12 2.58
CA THR A 537 3.32 -23.86 1.31
C THR A 537 1.89 -24.32 1.13
N PHE A 538 1.23 -23.85 0.08
CA PHE A 538 -0.12 -24.24 -0.30
C PHE A 538 -0.08 -25.51 -1.16
N PRO A 539 -0.98 -26.48 -0.95
CA PRO A 539 -0.99 -27.73 -1.71
C PRO A 539 -1.48 -27.54 -3.15
N ALA A 540 -2.33 -26.54 -3.39
CA ALA A 540 -2.75 -26.10 -4.72
C ALA A 540 -1.64 -25.27 -5.40
N SER A 541 -1.70 -25.20 -6.73
CA SER A 541 -0.74 -24.46 -7.57
C SER A 541 -1.21 -23.04 -7.84
N MET A 542 -0.26 -22.12 -8.05
CA MET A 542 -0.59 -20.82 -8.65
C MET A 542 -1.04 -20.98 -10.11
N PRO A 543 -1.88 -20.08 -10.62
CA PRO A 543 -2.07 -19.89 -12.07
C PRO A 543 -0.72 -19.66 -12.79
N GLU A 544 -0.60 -20.14 -14.03
CA GLU A 544 0.66 -20.09 -14.78
C GLU A 544 0.45 -19.53 -16.20
N VAL A 545 1.17 -18.47 -16.53
CA VAL A 545 1.39 -18.03 -17.92
C VAL A 545 2.31 -19.05 -18.61
N ARG A 546 1.74 -19.91 -19.46
CA ARG A 546 2.41 -21.05 -20.13
C ARG A 546 3.36 -20.67 -21.27
N CYS A 547 4.22 -19.70 -21.00
CA CYS A 547 5.22 -19.19 -21.93
C CYS A 547 6.52 -20.00 -21.84
N PHE A 548 6.97 -20.60 -22.95
CA PHE A 548 8.31 -21.14 -23.09
C PHE A 548 9.27 -20.05 -23.58
N PRO A 549 10.33 -19.70 -22.82
CA PRO A 549 11.29 -18.70 -23.26
C PRO A 549 12.02 -19.12 -24.53
N THR A 550 11.97 -18.27 -25.56
CA THR A 550 12.72 -18.42 -26.81
C THR A 550 13.55 -17.17 -27.10
N THR A 551 14.41 -17.21 -28.12
CA THR A 551 15.26 -16.09 -28.54
C THR A 551 14.98 -15.70 -29.98
N ALA A 552 14.71 -14.42 -30.25
CA ALA A 552 14.60 -13.92 -31.62
C ALA A 552 15.99 -13.78 -32.27
N ASP A 553 16.27 -14.58 -33.29
CA ASP A 553 17.33 -14.29 -34.25
C ASP A 553 16.87 -13.14 -35.17
N SER A 554 17.26 -11.90 -34.83
CA SER A 554 16.94 -10.72 -35.62
C SER A 554 18.19 -9.94 -36.06
N THR A 555 18.28 -9.67 -37.36
CA THR A 555 19.21 -8.70 -37.96
C THR A 555 18.50 -7.42 -38.40
N SER A 556 17.31 -7.16 -37.83
CA SER A 556 16.43 -6.05 -38.19
C SER A 556 16.92 -4.71 -37.63
N ASP A 557 16.78 -3.66 -38.43
CA ASP A 557 16.88 -2.27 -37.99
C ASP A 557 15.68 -1.84 -37.14
N ARG A 558 14.57 -2.58 -37.16
CA ARG A 558 13.40 -2.34 -36.31
C ARG A 558 13.58 -2.96 -34.93
N MET A 559 13.35 -2.13 -33.91
CA MET A 559 13.30 -2.52 -32.52
C MET A 559 12.16 -1.82 -31.80
N ILE A 560 11.65 -2.40 -30.72
CA ILE A 560 10.89 -1.66 -29.71
C ILE A 560 11.80 -1.34 -28.53
N GLN A 561 11.70 -0.12 -28.01
CA GLN A 561 12.22 0.23 -26.69
C GLN A 561 11.04 0.20 -25.72
N VAL A 562 11.10 -0.69 -24.74
CA VAL A 562 10.08 -0.84 -23.70
C VAL A 562 10.67 -0.32 -22.40
N THR A 563 10.03 0.67 -21.80
CA THR A 563 10.28 1.11 -20.42
C THR A 563 9.00 0.87 -19.63
N TRP A 564 9.10 0.23 -18.48
CA TRP A 564 7.95 0.00 -17.59
C TRP A 564 8.34 0.09 -16.13
N GLU A 565 7.36 0.41 -15.29
CA GLU A 565 7.44 0.42 -13.84
C GLU A 565 6.11 -0.08 -13.25
N SER A 566 6.20 -0.79 -12.14
CA SER A 566 5.07 -1.18 -11.30
C SER A 566 5.28 -0.58 -9.91
N PRO A 567 4.94 0.72 -9.73
CA PRO A 567 5.33 1.47 -8.53
C PRO A 567 4.54 1.04 -7.29
N GLU A 568 3.36 0.44 -7.49
CA GLU A 568 2.51 -0.09 -6.44
C GLU A 568 1.62 -1.25 -6.94
N GLU A 569 1.14 -2.06 -6.00
CA GLU A 569 0.03 -2.99 -6.16
C GLU A 569 -1.07 -2.66 -5.16
N VAL A 570 -2.31 -2.98 -5.54
CA VAL A 570 -3.47 -3.00 -4.65
C VAL A 570 -3.60 -4.39 -4.04
N ILE A 571 -3.64 -4.43 -2.71
CA ILE A 571 -3.82 -5.63 -1.88
C ILE A 571 -5.19 -5.54 -1.21
N HIS A 572 -5.93 -6.65 -1.24
CA HIS A 572 -7.25 -6.78 -0.61
C HIS A 572 -7.18 -7.71 0.61
N GLY A 573 -8.06 -7.51 1.59
CA GLY A 573 -8.18 -8.41 2.73
C GLY A 573 -9.46 -8.17 3.52
N THR A 574 -9.79 -9.11 4.41
CA THR A 574 -11.03 -9.08 5.21
C THR A 574 -10.70 -8.98 6.69
N ASN A 575 -11.33 -8.05 7.41
CA ASN A 575 -11.22 -7.97 8.86
C ASN A 575 -12.35 -8.76 9.52
N TYR A 576 -12.00 -9.85 10.21
CA TYR A 576 -12.98 -10.70 10.89
C TYR A 576 -13.42 -10.17 12.27
N ARG A 577 -12.86 -9.04 12.72
CA ARG A 577 -13.29 -8.30 13.93
C ARG A 577 -14.28 -7.18 13.63
N ASP A 578 -14.50 -6.85 12.35
CA ASP A 578 -15.49 -5.86 11.91
C ASP A 578 -16.93 -6.45 11.97
N SER A 579 -17.91 -5.73 12.55
CA SER A 579 -19.28 -6.25 12.69
C SER A 579 -20.02 -6.45 11.36
N GLN A 580 -19.56 -5.80 10.28
CA GLN A 580 -20.07 -5.94 8.91
C GLN A 580 -19.15 -6.85 8.06
N TYR A 581 -18.10 -7.45 8.65
CA TYR A 581 -17.07 -8.24 7.96
C TYR A 581 -16.45 -7.48 6.77
N GLY A 582 -16.16 -6.18 6.97
CA GLY A 582 -15.62 -5.31 5.94
C GLY A 582 -14.31 -5.79 5.29
N THR A 583 -14.24 -5.65 3.97
CA THR A 583 -13.00 -5.80 3.19
C THR A 583 -12.27 -4.47 3.03
N PHE A 584 -10.97 -4.46 3.30
CA PHE A 584 -10.08 -3.30 3.19
C PHE A 584 -9.24 -3.34 1.91
N THR A 585 -8.65 -2.19 1.58
CA THR A 585 -7.76 -2.02 0.41
C THR A 585 -6.46 -1.31 0.80
N LEU A 586 -5.32 -1.81 0.34
CA LEU A 586 -3.99 -1.29 0.66
C LEU A 586 -3.14 -1.13 -0.59
N HIS A 587 -2.44 0.00 -0.67
CA HIS A 587 -1.36 0.17 -1.65
C HIS A 587 -0.06 -0.35 -1.06
N SER A 588 0.65 -1.18 -1.81
CA SER A 588 1.97 -1.68 -1.44
C SER A 588 2.97 -1.38 -2.53
N THR A 589 4.18 -0.97 -2.15
CA THR A 589 5.30 -0.76 -3.08
C THR A 589 6.34 -1.87 -2.90
N PRO A 590 6.98 -2.34 -4.00
CA PRO A 590 6.56 -2.17 -5.39
C PRO A 590 5.36 -3.08 -5.73
N GLY A 591 4.76 -2.88 -6.91
CA GLY A 591 3.90 -3.88 -7.54
C GLY A 591 4.71 -4.90 -8.35
N TYR A 592 4.05 -5.96 -8.81
CA TYR A 592 4.69 -7.06 -9.52
C TYR A 592 3.86 -7.42 -10.76
N ILE A 593 4.47 -7.41 -11.95
CA ILE A 593 3.81 -7.74 -13.22
C ILE A 593 4.62 -8.76 -14.03
N THR A 594 3.94 -9.61 -14.80
CA THR A 594 4.57 -10.52 -15.74
C THR A 594 4.46 -9.96 -17.17
N LEU A 595 5.53 -10.06 -17.96
CA LEU A 595 5.52 -9.66 -19.37
C LEU A 595 6.21 -10.66 -20.30
N PHE A 596 5.80 -10.64 -21.56
CA PHE A 596 6.44 -11.35 -22.67
C PHE A 596 6.21 -10.62 -24.01
N VAL A 597 7.00 -11.00 -25.01
CA VAL A 597 6.78 -10.62 -26.40
C VAL A 597 6.65 -11.88 -27.26
N CYS A 598 5.69 -11.94 -28.17
CA CYS A 598 5.50 -13.11 -29.04
C CYS A 598 5.01 -12.70 -30.44
N ASP A 599 5.02 -13.64 -31.39
CA ASP A 599 4.45 -13.41 -32.73
C ASP A 599 2.93 -13.66 -32.74
N ALA A 600 2.26 -13.33 -33.84
CA ALA A 600 0.81 -13.51 -33.98
C ALA A 600 0.30 -14.96 -33.80
N ALA A 601 1.12 -15.97 -34.09
CA ALA A 601 0.73 -17.36 -33.91
C ALA A 601 0.77 -17.73 -32.42
N ASN A 602 1.83 -17.34 -31.73
CA ASN A 602 1.99 -17.55 -30.29
C ASN A 602 1.04 -16.69 -29.46
N PHE A 603 0.71 -15.47 -29.91
CA PHE A 603 -0.35 -14.66 -29.30
C PHE A 603 -1.72 -15.34 -29.39
N SER A 604 -2.04 -15.97 -30.52
CA SER A 604 -3.28 -16.74 -30.68
C SER A 604 -3.34 -17.98 -29.78
N LEU A 605 -2.18 -18.62 -29.49
CA LEU A 605 -2.09 -19.72 -28.53
C LEU A 605 -2.31 -19.20 -27.10
N TYR A 606 -1.65 -18.11 -26.73
CA TYR A 606 -1.85 -17.40 -25.47
C TYR A 606 -3.32 -17.02 -25.22
N GLU A 607 -4.00 -16.35 -26.17
CA GLU A 607 -5.44 -16.01 -26.09
C GLU A 607 -6.35 -17.24 -25.94
N SER A 608 -5.88 -18.45 -26.27
CA SER A 608 -6.60 -19.72 -26.10
C SER A 608 -6.20 -20.53 -24.86
N GLY A 609 -5.28 -20.03 -24.02
CA GLY A 609 -4.75 -20.73 -22.84
C GLY A 609 -3.82 -21.92 -23.16
N GLU A 610 -3.40 -22.03 -24.41
CA GLU A 610 -2.48 -23.07 -24.90
C GLU A 610 -1.02 -22.67 -24.69
N PRO A 611 -0.09 -23.62 -24.48
CA PRO A 611 1.32 -23.31 -24.32
C PRO A 611 1.92 -22.66 -25.58
N PHE A 612 2.75 -21.63 -25.40
CA PHE A 612 3.28 -20.80 -26.49
C PHE A 612 4.75 -20.43 -26.29
N GLU A 613 5.44 -20.00 -27.35
CA GLU A 613 6.80 -19.47 -27.29
C GLU A 613 6.80 -17.93 -27.18
N GLY A 614 7.62 -17.39 -26.27
CA GLY A 614 7.77 -15.96 -26.07
C GLY A 614 9.23 -15.53 -25.93
N ILE A 615 9.60 -14.44 -26.58
CA ILE A 615 10.86 -13.73 -26.35
C ILE A 615 10.68 -12.77 -25.18
N LEU A 616 11.74 -12.58 -24.39
CA LEU A 616 11.72 -11.72 -23.19
C LEU A 616 10.57 -12.06 -22.21
N PHE A 617 10.42 -13.32 -21.84
CA PHE A 617 9.55 -13.68 -20.71
C PHE A 617 10.20 -13.25 -19.38
N GLN A 618 9.53 -12.38 -18.64
CA GLN A 618 9.89 -11.98 -17.28
C GLN A 618 8.67 -12.15 -16.37
N LYS A 619 8.74 -13.07 -15.40
CA LYS A 619 7.69 -13.23 -14.37
C LYS A 619 7.90 -12.25 -13.22
N LYS A 620 6.81 -11.67 -12.71
CA LYS A 620 6.73 -10.86 -11.48
C LYS A 620 7.89 -9.86 -11.31
N THR A 621 8.12 -9.04 -12.34
CA THR A 621 9.09 -7.93 -12.30
C THR A 621 8.46 -6.65 -11.77
N THR A 622 9.28 -5.76 -11.22
CA THR A 622 8.91 -4.46 -10.66
C THR A 622 9.09 -3.32 -11.65
N ASP A 623 10.08 -3.42 -12.54
CA ASP A 623 10.48 -2.36 -13.47
C ASP A 623 11.42 -2.91 -14.56
N GLY A 624 11.67 -2.09 -15.58
CA GLY A 624 12.75 -2.34 -16.52
C GLY A 624 12.78 -1.39 -17.72
N GLU A 625 13.93 -1.37 -18.39
CA GLU A 625 14.12 -0.72 -19.68
C GLU A 625 14.90 -1.65 -20.60
N LEU A 626 14.32 -2.07 -21.73
CA LEU A 626 14.97 -2.98 -22.67
C LEU A 626 14.69 -2.66 -24.15
N PRO A 627 15.73 -2.65 -25.01
CA PRO A 627 15.58 -2.69 -26.46
C PRO A 627 15.36 -4.13 -26.94
N ILE A 628 14.36 -4.34 -27.81
CA ILE A 628 13.99 -5.65 -28.36
C ILE A 628 13.97 -5.55 -29.89
N HIS A 629 14.94 -6.19 -30.55
CA HIS A 629 14.97 -6.26 -32.02
C HIS A 629 13.94 -7.28 -32.52
N LEU A 630 12.98 -6.83 -33.33
CA LEU A 630 11.92 -7.67 -33.86
C LEU A 630 12.25 -8.11 -35.30
N PRO A 631 12.08 -9.38 -35.66
CA PRO A 631 12.22 -9.85 -37.05
C PRO A 631 11.37 -9.03 -38.03
N TYR A 632 11.97 -8.69 -39.18
CA TYR A 632 11.42 -7.73 -40.16
C TYR A 632 10.05 -8.09 -40.75
N SER A 633 9.68 -9.38 -40.73
CA SER A 633 8.40 -9.87 -41.25
C SER A 633 7.53 -10.44 -40.13
N GLY A 634 6.32 -9.90 -39.97
CA GLY A 634 5.30 -10.44 -39.07
C GLY A 634 4.51 -9.35 -38.36
N VAL A 635 3.60 -9.79 -37.50
CA VAL A 635 2.95 -8.97 -36.47
C VAL A 635 3.39 -9.56 -35.14
N TRP A 636 3.87 -8.70 -34.25
CA TRP A 636 4.34 -9.06 -32.91
C TRP A 636 3.43 -8.46 -31.86
N TYR A 637 3.49 -8.99 -30.64
CA TYR A 637 2.67 -8.57 -29.51
C TYR A 637 3.57 -8.45 -28.28
N LEU A 638 3.53 -7.31 -27.61
CA LEU A 638 4.05 -7.13 -26.25
C LEU A 638 2.86 -7.23 -25.29
N VAL A 639 2.95 -8.11 -24.30
CA VAL A 639 1.86 -8.36 -23.35
C VAL A 639 2.38 -8.10 -21.94
N PHE A 640 1.62 -7.30 -21.18
CA PHE A 640 1.70 -7.21 -19.73
C PHE A 640 0.50 -7.99 -19.17
N THR A 641 0.72 -8.98 -18.32
CA THR A 641 -0.32 -9.87 -17.79
C THR A 641 -0.16 -10.06 -16.29
N ASN A 642 -1.31 -10.14 -15.61
CA ASN A 642 -1.43 -10.50 -14.20
C ASN A 642 -2.21 -11.83 -14.04
N GLU A 643 -2.13 -12.71 -15.04
CA GLU A 643 -2.73 -14.05 -15.00
C GLU A 643 -2.00 -15.03 -14.07
N ASP A 644 -0.79 -14.73 -13.61
CA ASP A 644 -0.05 -15.50 -12.61
C ASP A 644 -0.12 -14.91 -11.18
N ALA A 645 -1.16 -14.12 -10.93
CA ALA A 645 -1.61 -13.66 -9.61
C ALA A 645 -3.02 -14.19 -9.31
N VAL A 646 -3.42 -14.15 -8.03
CA VAL A 646 -4.75 -14.63 -7.58
C VAL A 646 -5.61 -13.57 -6.89
N ALA A 647 -5.02 -12.46 -6.46
CA ALA A 647 -5.72 -11.44 -5.66
C ALA A 647 -5.22 -10.01 -5.88
N ASN A 648 -3.90 -9.79 -5.97
CA ASN A 648 -3.36 -8.43 -6.02
C ASN A 648 -3.40 -7.82 -7.42
N SER A 649 -3.63 -6.51 -7.50
CA SER A 649 -3.69 -5.75 -8.77
C SER A 649 -2.51 -4.77 -8.89
N PRO A 650 -1.44 -5.07 -9.64
CA PRO A 650 -0.34 -4.14 -9.89
C PRO A 650 -0.81 -2.93 -10.72
N LEU A 651 -0.37 -1.72 -10.33
CA LEU A 651 -0.35 -0.56 -11.21
C LEU A 651 0.82 -0.74 -12.19
N VAL A 652 0.58 -0.59 -13.48
CA VAL A 652 1.62 -0.67 -14.52
C VAL A 652 1.63 0.63 -15.30
N SER A 653 2.75 1.36 -15.21
CA SER A 653 3.10 2.50 -16.05
C SER A 653 4.09 2.01 -17.10
N ALA A 654 3.78 2.22 -18.38
CA ALA A 654 4.62 1.75 -19.49
C ALA A 654 4.72 2.78 -20.62
N ASN A 655 5.92 2.92 -21.19
CA ASN A 655 6.22 3.69 -22.38
C ASN A 655 6.86 2.74 -23.42
N VAL A 656 6.19 2.57 -24.55
CA VAL A 656 6.64 1.69 -25.64
C VAL A 656 6.88 2.53 -26.87
N LYS A 657 8.11 2.48 -27.40
CA LYS A 657 8.49 3.20 -28.63
C LYS A 657 8.87 2.20 -29.71
N LEU A 658 8.26 2.32 -30.88
CA LEU A 658 8.73 1.66 -32.10
C LEU A 658 9.83 2.51 -32.70
N CYS A 659 10.97 1.88 -32.98
CA CYS A 659 12.22 2.55 -33.29
C CYS A 659 12.92 1.91 -34.50
N GLU A 660 13.63 2.75 -35.25
CA GLU A 660 14.57 2.35 -36.30
C GLU A 660 16.00 2.69 -35.87
N ASP A 661 16.88 1.69 -35.90
CA ASP A 661 18.32 1.88 -35.75
C ASP A 661 18.87 2.57 -37.00
N THR A 662 19.11 3.87 -36.86
CA THR A 662 19.69 4.73 -37.90
C THR A 662 21.21 4.84 -37.75
N THR A 663 21.86 3.87 -37.09
CA THR A 663 23.32 3.73 -37.07
C THR A 663 23.78 3.43 -38.48
N ALA A 664 24.15 4.50 -39.19
CA ALA A 664 24.16 4.52 -40.64
C ALA A 664 24.99 3.39 -41.27
N VAL A 665 24.34 2.64 -42.18
CA VAL A 665 25.00 2.00 -43.32
C VAL A 665 25.47 3.09 -44.29
N GLU A 666 26.36 3.97 -43.83
CA GLU A 666 27.27 4.65 -44.73
C GLU A 666 28.34 3.62 -45.15
N GLU A 667 28.04 2.86 -46.21
CA GLU A 667 29.11 2.48 -47.14
C GLU A 667 29.66 3.76 -47.79
N LYS A 668 30.40 4.57 -47.02
CA LYS A 668 31.47 5.37 -47.62
C LYS A 668 32.41 4.34 -48.25
N PRO A 669 32.57 4.30 -49.59
CA PRO A 669 33.43 3.32 -50.22
C PRO A 669 34.86 3.53 -49.70
N PHE A 670 35.31 2.65 -48.81
CA PHE A 670 36.68 2.63 -48.35
C PHE A 670 37.55 2.14 -49.50
N LEU A 671 37.89 3.06 -50.41
CA LEU A 671 39.04 2.91 -51.28
C LEU A 671 40.25 2.76 -50.36
N PRO A 672 40.91 1.59 -50.29
CA PRO A 672 42.03 1.41 -49.40
C PRO A 672 43.19 2.28 -49.89
N GLY A 673 43.35 3.43 -49.26
CA GLY A 673 44.56 4.24 -49.36
C GLY A 673 45.73 3.39 -48.85
N ARG A 674 46.45 2.78 -49.80
CA ARG A 674 47.66 1.94 -49.63
C ARG A 674 47.81 1.29 -48.24
N LEU A 675 47.52 0.00 -48.17
CA LEU A 675 47.87 -0.86 -47.04
C LEU A 675 49.41 -0.92 -46.88
N SER A 676 49.98 0.03 -46.14
CA SER A 676 51.42 0.14 -45.92
C SER A 676 51.84 -0.66 -44.67
N LEU A 677 52.28 -1.89 -44.89
CA LEU A 677 52.91 -2.70 -43.84
C LEU A 677 54.34 -2.19 -43.59
N SER A 678 54.51 -1.38 -42.55
CA SER A 678 55.83 -0.95 -42.07
C SER A 678 56.51 -2.09 -41.31
N VAL A 679 57.35 -2.87 -42.00
CA VAL A 679 58.16 -3.94 -41.41
C VAL A 679 59.65 -3.57 -41.45
N TYR A 680 60.27 -3.47 -40.28
CA TYR A 680 61.71 -3.21 -40.14
C TYR A 680 62.43 -4.47 -39.65
N PRO A 681 63.48 -4.99 -40.33
CA PRO A 681 63.90 -4.74 -41.71
C PRO A 681 63.76 -5.98 -42.64
N SER A 682 63.53 -5.69 -43.93
CA SER A 682 63.69 -6.59 -45.10
C SER A 682 62.90 -7.91 -45.11
N LEU A 683 61.62 -7.81 -45.47
CA LEU A 683 60.81 -8.95 -45.92
C LEU A 683 59.89 -8.50 -47.06
N GLU A 684 60.08 -9.06 -48.26
CA GLU A 684 59.22 -8.78 -49.41
C GLU A 684 58.00 -9.74 -49.37
N VAL A 685 56.80 -9.17 -49.33
CA VAL A 685 55.55 -9.93 -49.34
C VAL A 685 54.88 -9.75 -50.70
N ILE A 686 54.98 -10.79 -51.53
CA ILE A 686 54.29 -10.83 -52.82
C ILE A 686 52.87 -11.36 -52.58
N TRP A 687 51.89 -10.46 -52.59
CA TRP A 687 50.47 -10.80 -52.59
C TRP A 687 49.71 -9.91 -53.59
N GLN A 688 49.04 -10.56 -54.54
CA GLN A 688 48.06 -9.95 -55.43
C GLN A 688 46.80 -10.83 -55.39
N PRO A 689 45.75 -10.46 -54.65
CA PRO A 689 44.47 -11.14 -54.74
C PRO A 689 43.79 -10.78 -56.07
N ASP A 690 43.10 -11.75 -56.67
CA ASP A 690 42.22 -11.50 -57.80
C ASP A 690 41.02 -10.64 -57.32
N LYS A 691 40.70 -9.58 -58.05
CA LYS A 691 39.69 -8.58 -57.66
C LYS A 691 38.25 -9.07 -57.78
N SER A 692 38.03 -10.29 -58.28
CA SER A 692 36.71 -10.85 -58.59
C SER A 692 36.09 -11.70 -57.48
N VAL A 693 36.82 -12.04 -56.41
CA VAL A 693 36.35 -13.02 -55.41
C VAL A 693 35.72 -12.34 -54.18
N ALA A 694 34.48 -12.72 -53.86
CA ALA A 694 33.64 -11.99 -52.91
C ALA A 694 33.93 -12.27 -51.42
N SER A 695 34.53 -13.40 -51.05
CA SER A 695 35.06 -13.75 -49.71
C SER A 695 35.81 -15.09 -49.79
N GLY A 696 36.76 -15.36 -48.88
CA GLY A 696 37.45 -16.66 -48.86
C GLY A 696 38.65 -16.79 -47.91
N ILE A 697 39.18 -18.01 -47.81
CA ILE A 697 40.42 -18.30 -47.06
C ILE A 697 41.61 -18.29 -48.02
N TYR A 698 42.53 -17.34 -47.84
CA TYR A 698 43.72 -17.17 -48.65
C TYR A 698 44.97 -17.64 -47.90
N PHE A 699 45.97 -18.13 -48.63
CA PHE A 699 47.26 -18.50 -48.06
C PHE A 699 48.31 -17.47 -48.47
N VAL A 700 48.71 -16.62 -47.53
CA VAL A 700 49.79 -15.66 -47.76
C VAL A 700 51.12 -16.33 -47.40
N ARG A 701 52.03 -16.37 -48.36
CA ARG A 701 53.36 -16.97 -48.22
C ARG A 701 54.44 -15.89 -48.29
N ALA A 702 55.10 -15.63 -47.16
CA ALA A 702 56.22 -14.72 -47.07
C ALA A 702 57.55 -15.50 -47.11
N LYS A 703 58.58 -14.94 -47.75
CA LYS A 703 59.88 -15.60 -47.91
C LYS A 703 61.02 -14.64 -47.59
N ALA A 704 61.92 -15.06 -46.71
CA ALA A 704 63.15 -14.34 -46.36
C ALA A 704 64.35 -15.27 -46.55
N GLY A 705 65.13 -15.02 -47.61
CA GLY A 705 66.22 -15.90 -48.03
C GLY A 705 65.72 -17.34 -48.21
N ASN A 706 66.33 -18.28 -47.48
CA ASN A 706 65.99 -19.71 -47.54
C ASN A 706 64.80 -20.11 -46.64
N LYS A 707 64.23 -19.19 -45.85
CA LYS A 707 63.10 -19.47 -44.95
C LYS A 707 61.78 -19.01 -45.59
N THR A 708 60.77 -19.86 -45.50
CA THR A 708 59.42 -19.61 -46.03
C THR A 708 58.41 -19.80 -44.91
N ALA A 709 57.53 -18.82 -44.69
CA ALA A 709 56.41 -18.90 -43.76
C ALA A 709 55.10 -18.78 -44.54
N THR A 710 54.13 -19.65 -44.27
CA THR A 710 52.79 -19.56 -44.87
C THR A 710 51.75 -19.39 -43.75
N ARG A 711 50.91 -18.37 -43.85
CA ARG A 711 49.78 -18.13 -42.93
C ARG A 711 48.47 -18.22 -43.71
N LYS A 712 47.47 -18.86 -43.12
CA LYS A 712 46.06 -18.67 -43.53
C LYS A 712 45.64 -17.26 -43.12
N VAL A 713 45.07 -16.53 -44.05
CA VAL A 713 44.41 -15.24 -43.85
C VAL A 713 42.98 -15.43 -44.34
N VAL A 714 42.02 -15.35 -43.43
CA VAL A 714 40.61 -15.35 -43.80
C VAL A 714 40.27 -13.93 -44.22
N TYR A 715 39.79 -13.75 -45.45
CA TYR A 715 39.30 -12.49 -45.96
C TYR A 715 37.79 -12.62 -46.11
N LEU A 716 37.09 -12.13 -45.09
CA LEU A 716 35.66 -11.87 -45.14
C LEU A 716 35.48 -10.45 -45.65
N ARG A 717 34.54 -10.26 -46.56
CA ARG A 717 34.20 -8.96 -47.15
C ARG A 717 33.02 -8.35 -46.44
#